data_AF-A0A1G0NER3-F1
#
_entry.id   AF-A0A1G0NER3-F1
#
_cell.length_a   1.000
_cell.length_b   1.000
_cell.length_c   1.000
_cell.angle_alpha   90.00
_cell.angle_beta   90.00
_cell.angle_gamma   90.00
#
_symmetry.space_group_name_H-M   'P 1'
#
loop_
_entity.id
_entity.type
_entity.pdbx_description
1 polymer ?
#
loop_
_entity_poly.entity_id
_entity_poly.type
_entity_poly.pdbx_seq_one_letter_code
_entity_poly.pdbx_strand_id
1 'polypeptide(L)'
;MNKSLSIKRAGAFGVPSIIWGLLALFQVVLVPVAQAEEFLEPEAAFAFSARALDANTLEARWQIADGYYMYRDKFKFELKGGTLGQPALPAGKVKQDENFGTVETYRKDLRIRLPIQRTPGVTSVTLTTLSQGCADAGLCYTPQTVSATIRLPAAVAEPAPAASLAPASALGGLAGLASMGMPKLLPPDEAFLVAATLADAQTVKLDFTPTADTYLYRDKLGWVVKSPADVKVLRADLPAGEVKDDPNFPTPMEVYHHDVAATLTLSRALAAGEKLVIEAGWQGCNEKVGVCYPPLTRNFTLAADATTPAAGAVITAPDEAVAGTPESDTSRIARVLKGGSFWAVVATFFGFGLLLALTPCVFPMIPILSGIIAGQKREMTKMHGFLLALAYVLGMAITYALAGVAAALSGTLISNALQNPWALGIGAGLFVLLALSMFGFFEIQLPSALQSKFSDASNKMKGGNFLGVFVMGALSAVIVGPCVAPPLAAALAFIAQTGNTTLGGVALFVLALGMGVPLLLVGLSAGALLPRAGGWMNAVKYFFGVMMLAIAIYLISPIIPSWVNMLLWALLLISSAIYLHALDTLPAHASGWNRLWKGLGVVLLIGGLSLLLGMLAGSRDLLQPLGVFKGQTTVGTAMAAESHGLAFEKVKDVAALDARLAQAKTDGREVMLDFYADWCVSCKEMERFTFSDARVQTRLKNAVLLQADVTATNDADKALLKRFNLFGPPGLVFWNGAGEQSAYQVVGYEKPDKFLASINAALGS
;
A
#
# COMPACT_ATOMS: atom_id res chain seq x y z
N MET A 1 57.00 -56.39 -35.99
CA MET A 1 55.85 -56.84 -36.81
C MET A 1 54.55 -56.42 -36.12
N ASN A 2 53.89 -55.43 -36.72
CA ASN A 2 52.45 -55.14 -36.74
C ASN A 2 51.51 -55.82 -35.71
N LYS A 3 50.83 -55.01 -34.88
CA LYS A 3 49.37 -54.80 -35.02
C LYS A 3 48.84 -53.63 -34.17
N SER A 4 48.23 -52.70 -34.90
CA SER A 4 47.37 -51.59 -34.49
C SER A 4 46.08 -52.07 -33.80
N LEU A 5 45.59 -51.33 -32.79
CA LEU A 5 44.16 -50.98 -32.67
C LEU A 5 43.91 -49.84 -31.65
N SER A 6 43.89 -48.64 -32.23
CA SER A 6 43.08 -47.44 -32.00
C SER A 6 42.36 -47.17 -30.66
N ILE A 7 42.75 -46.01 -30.15
CA ILE A 7 42.09 -45.01 -29.29
C ILE A 7 40.61 -44.74 -29.66
N LYS A 8 39.76 -44.58 -28.63
CA LYS A 8 38.67 -43.58 -28.62
C LYS A 8 38.62 -42.86 -27.26
N ARG A 9 39.18 -41.64 -27.23
CA ARG A 9 38.85 -40.56 -26.29
C ARG A 9 37.56 -39.89 -26.77
N ALA A 10 36.57 -39.77 -25.90
CA ALA A 10 35.53 -38.74 -25.92
C ALA A 10 35.08 -38.63 -24.45
N GLY A 11 35.47 -37.63 -23.69
CA GLY A 11 35.14 -36.23 -23.92
C GLY A 11 34.07 -35.84 -22.91
N ALA A 12 34.40 -35.94 -21.62
CA ALA A 12 33.58 -35.46 -20.52
C ALA A 12 33.63 -33.93 -20.53
N PHE A 13 32.62 -33.29 -21.13
CA PHE A 13 32.43 -31.84 -21.10
C PHE A 13 30.92 -31.54 -21.10
N GLY A 14 30.48 -30.72 -20.13
CA GLY A 14 29.33 -29.84 -20.33
C GLY A 14 28.00 -30.14 -19.64
N VAL A 15 27.96 -30.83 -18.50
CA VAL A 15 26.76 -30.86 -17.62
C VAL A 15 26.87 -29.99 -16.33
N PRO A 16 28.03 -29.44 -15.89
CA PRO A 16 28.05 -28.73 -14.62
C PRO A 16 27.44 -27.32 -14.68
N SER A 17 27.32 -26.67 -15.85
CA SER A 17 26.92 -25.25 -15.91
C SER A 17 25.43 -24.98 -15.69
N ILE A 18 24.52 -25.91 -16.03
CA ILE A 18 23.07 -25.70 -15.84
C ILE A 18 22.67 -26.07 -14.40
N ILE A 19 23.34 -27.07 -13.82
CA ILE A 19 23.17 -27.45 -12.41
C ILE A 19 23.79 -26.39 -11.50
N TRP A 20 24.89 -25.74 -11.89
CA TRP A 20 25.41 -24.55 -11.20
C TRP A 20 24.48 -23.34 -11.32
N GLY A 21 23.77 -23.15 -12.44
CA GLY A 21 22.76 -22.09 -12.58
C GLY A 21 21.55 -22.30 -11.65
N LEU A 22 21.10 -23.55 -11.47
CA LEU A 22 19.99 -23.90 -10.58
C LEU A 22 20.42 -24.04 -9.10
N LEU A 23 21.65 -24.44 -8.81
CA LEU A 23 22.22 -24.41 -7.45
C LEU A 23 22.61 -23.00 -7.00
N ALA A 24 22.98 -22.09 -7.91
CA ALA A 24 23.15 -20.67 -7.58
C ALA A 24 21.81 -20.02 -7.20
N LEU A 25 20.71 -20.47 -7.80
CA LEU A 25 19.35 -20.08 -7.40
C LEU A 25 18.88 -20.75 -6.09
N PHE A 26 19.45 -21.91 -5.71
CA PHE A 26 19.03 -22.69 -4.53
C PHE A 26 19.95 -22.52 -3.30
N GLN A 27 21.18 -22.06 -3.47
CA GLN A 27 22.08 -21.67 -2.36
C GLN A 27 21.73 -20.32 -1.72
N VAL A 28 20.79 -19.56 -2.31
CA VAL A 28 20.27 -18.31 -1.71
C VAL A 28 19.29 -18.59 -0.57
N VAL A 29 18.78 -19.82 -0.42
CA VAL A 29 17.60 -20.04 0.43
C VAL A 29 17.89 -20.51 1.86
N LEU A 30 19.02 -21.14 2.20
CA LEU A 30 19.22 -21.64 3.58
C LEU A 30 20.68 -21.60 4.10
N VAL A 31 20.87 -20.83 5.19
CA VAL A 31 21.95 -20.69 6.21
C VAL A 31 23.10 -19.70 5.92
N PRO A 32 23.52 -18.85 6.89
CA PRO A 32 22.86 -18.39 8.12
C PRO A 32 22.03 -17.14 7.80
N VAL A 33 21.48 -16.48 8.82
CA VAL A 33 21.12 -15.07 8.76
C VAL A 33 22.34 -14.30 8.22
N ALA A 34 22.46 -14.15 6.91
CA ALA A 34 22.80 -12.83 6.39
C ALA A 34 21.71 -11.98 7.00
N GLN A 35 22.09 -11.08 7.90
CA GLN A 35 21.23 -9.99 8.29
C GLN A 35 20.69 -9.49 6.94
N ALA A 36 19.44 -9.81 6.59
CA ALA A 36 18.67 -8.87 5.83
C ALA A 36 18.79 -7.68 6.75
N GLU A 37 19.72 -6.76 6.43
CA GLU A 37 19.94 -5.57 7.24
C GLU A 37 18.53 -5.05 7.43
N GLU A 38 18.02 -5.23 8.64
CA GLU A 38 16.68 -4.83 8.98
C GLU A 38 16.81 -3.32 8.89
N PHE A 39 16.44 -2.82 7.70
CA PHE A 39 16.78 -1.47 7.31
C PHE A 39 16.16 -0.59 8.37
N LEU A 40 17.02 0.16 9.07
CA LEU A 40 16.56 0.98 10.17
C LEU A 40 15.49 1.93 9.64
N GLU A 41 14.43 2.15 10.41
CA GLU A 41 13.47 3.19 10.05
C GLU A 41 14.21 4.52 9.89
N PRO A 42 13.79 5.41 8.96
CA PRO A 42 14.52 6.62 8.61
C PRO A 42 14.95 7.47 9.82
N GLU A 43 14.10 7.53 10.86
CA GLU A 43 14.33 8.27 12.10
C GLU A 43 15.43 7.63 12.97
N ALA A 44 15.57 6.30 12.92
CA ALA A 44 16.65 5.56 13.58
C ALA A 44 17.94 5.55 12.76
N ALA A 45 17.83 5.52 11.42
CA ALA A 45 18.97 5.59 10.50
C ALA A 45 19.63 6.97 10.47
N PHE A 46 18.83 8.04 10.59
CA PHE A 46 19.24 9.44 10.48
C PHE A 46 18.70 10.27 11.65
N ALA A 47 19.09 9.93 12.87
CA ALA A 47 18.60 10.59 14.08
C ALA A 47 18.95 12.09 14.08
N PHE A 48 17.92 12.93 13.93
CA PHE A 48 18.05 14.38 13.84
C PHE A 48 17.90 15.06 15.21
N SER A 49 18.74 16.06 15.46
CA SER A 49 18.63 16.95 16.60
C SER A 49 19.08 18.35 16.21
N ALA A 50 18.46 19.37 16.82
CA ALA A 50 18.86 20.76 16.59
C ALA A 50 18.94 21.55 17.89
N ARG A 51 19.94 22.43 18.01
CA ARG A 51 20.15 23.28 19.19
C ARG A 51 20.71 24.64 18.79
N ALA A 52 20.49 25.65 19.64
CA ALA A 52 21.16 26.94 19.50
C ALA A 52 22.58 26.83 20.05
N LEU A 53 23.60 27.21 19.27
CA LEU A 53 24.99 27.29 19.74
C LEU A 53 25.26 28.64 20.41
N ASP A 54 24.72 29.69 19.84
CA ASP A 54 24.87 31.06 20.32
C ASP A 54 23.61 31.88 19.97
N ALA A 55 23.69 33.20 20.06
CA ALA A 55 22.56 34.04 19.73
C ALA A 55 22.13 33.88 18.26
N ASN A 56 23.07 33.82 17.32
CA ASN A 56 22.78 33.93 15.89
C ASN A 56 23.12 32.66 15.10
N THR A 57 23.42 31.54 15.76
CA THR A 57 23.79 30.29 15.10
C THR A 57 23.03 29.10 15.68
N LEU A 58 22.35 28.38 14.80
CA LEU A 58 21.77 27.06 15.09
C LEU A 58 22.72 25.95 14.61
N GLU A 59 22.79 24.86 15.35
CA GLU A 59 23.45 23.61 14.94
C GLU A 59 22.39 22.55 14.67
N ALA A 60 22.35 22.10 13.43
CA ALA A 60 21.59 20.93 13.00
C ALA A 60 22.53 19.72 12.97
N ARG A 61 22.20 18.67 13.73
CA ARG A 61 23.03 17.49 13.90
C ARG A 61 22.27 16.23 13.49
N TRP A 62 22.90 15.43 12.63
CA TRP A 62 22.44 14.08 12.29
C TRP A 62 23.44 13.05 12.83
N GLN A 63 22.94 12.08 13.59
CA GLN A 63 23.65 10.83 13.86
C GLN A 63 23.20 9.80 12.84
N ILE A 64 24.12 9.44 11.94
CA ILE A 64 23.90 8.51 10.84
C ILE A 64 24.41 7.14 11.29
N ALA A 65 23.54 6.14 11.27
CA ALA A 65 23.87 4.77 11.66
C ALA A 65 24.98 4.16 10.79
N ASP A 66 25.73 3.19 11.32
CA ASP A 66 26.75 2.48 10.57
C ASP A 66 26.09 1.71 9.40
N GLY A 67 26.70 1.78 8.21
CA GLY A 67 26.11 1.26 6.97
C GLY A 67 25.23 2.25 6.20
N TYR A 68 25.02 3.46 6.71
CA TYR A 68 24.18 4.49 6.07
C TYR A 68 24.99 5.75 5.73
N TYR A 69 24.49 6.52 4.76
CA TYR A 69 25.08 7.79 4.35
C TYR A 69 24.02 8.78 3.86
N MET A 70 24.31 10.08 3.95
CA MET A 70 23.42 11.15 3.48
C MET A 70 24.09 11.97 2.38
N TYR A 71 23.31 12.43 1.40
CA TYR A 71 23.83 13.20 0.26
C TYR A 71 23.94 14.68 0.60
N ARG A 72 25.11 15.26 0.33
CA ARG A 72 25.40 16.68 0.61
C ARG A 72 24.46 17.64 -0.13
N ASP A 73 24.12 17.33 -1.37
CA ASP A 73 23.29 18.16 -2.25
C ASP A 73 21.77 18.03 -1.98
N LYS A 74 21.37 17.14 -1.06
CA LYS A 74 19.96 16.88 -0.72
C LYS A 74 19.50 17.51 0.59
N PHE A 75 20.31 18.37 1.20
CA PHE A 75 19.90 19.14 2.38
C PHE A 75 19.21 20.45 1.97
N LYS A 76 17.98 20.68 2.44
CA LYS A 76 17.31 21.98 2.40
C LYS A 76 16.86 22.38 3.81
N PHE A 77 16.88 23.67 4.08
CA PHE A 77 16.61 24.23 5.40
C PHE A 77 15.60 25.37 5.28
N GLU A 78 14.57 25.33 6.12
CA GLU A 78 13.56 26.39 6.25
C GLU A 78 13.43 26.75 7.73
N LEU A 79 13.35 28.05 8.04
CA LEU A 79 13.24 28.55 9.41
C LEU A 79 11.94 29.35 9.58
N LYS A 80 11.11 28.97 10.55
CA LYS A 80 9.95 29.75 11.00
C LYS A 80 10.32 30.51 12.28
N GLY A 81 10.13 31.84 12.26
CA GLY A 81 10.47 32.74 13.37
C GLY A 81 11.79 33.53 13.21
N GLY A 82 12.38 33.53 12.00
CA GLY A 82 13.57 34.30 11.63
C GLY A 82 13.96 34.04 10.18
N THR A 83 14.98 34.72 9.65
CA THR A 83 15.55 34.42 8.33
C THR A 83 16.82 33.58 8.46
N LEU A 84 16.95 32.59 7.59
CA LEU A 84 18.10 31.69 7.55
C LEU A 84 19.18 32.25 6.63
N GLY A 85 20.42 32.33 7.11
CA GLY A 85 21.59 32.64 6.29
C GLY A 85 22.12 31.40 5.54
N GLN A 86 23.23 31.54 4.81
CA GLN A 86 23.79 30.42 4.04
C GLN A 86 24.26 29.29 4.99
N PRO A 87 23.76 28.04 4.81
CA PRO A 87 24.20 26.88 5.58
C PRO A 87 25.69 26.56 5.38
N ALA A 88 26.45 26.46 6.47
CA ALA A 88 27.85 26.03 6.41
C ALA A 88 27.92 24.48 6.40
N LEU A 89 27.86 23.91 5.20
CA LEU A 89 27.98 22.48 4.95
C LEU A 89 29.46 22.04 4.98
N PRO A 90 29.88 21.09 5.85
CA PRO A 90 31.25 20.59 5.87
C PRO A 90 31.60 19.86 4.56
N ALA A 91 32.88 19.66 4.26
CA ALA A 91 33.27 18.88 3.07
C ALA A 91 32.79 17.43 3.19
N GLY A 92 32.12 16.91 2.17
CA GLY A 92 31.66 15.52 2.11
C GLY A 92 32.76 14.59 1.58
N LYS A 93 32.56 13.28 1.71
CA LYS A 93 33.40 12.27 1.04
C LYS A 93 32.78 11.95 -0.31
N VAL A 94 33.56 12.11 -1.37
CA VAL A 94 33.16 11.75 -2.73
C VAL A 94 33.00 10.22 -2.81
N LYS A 95 31.83 9.76 -3.23
CA LYS A 95 31.48 8.36 -3.47
C LYS A 95 30.91 8.26 -4.89
N GLN A 96 31.26 7.21 -5.61
CA GLN A 96 30.53 6.82 -6.82
C GLN A 96 29.31 6.02 -6.39
N ASP A 97 28.13 6.57 -6.60
CA ASP A 97 26.84 5.98 -6.31
C ASP A 97 26.23 5.40 -7.60
N GLU A 98 25.66 4.20 -7.53
CA GLU A 98 25.09 3.50 -8.70
C GLU A 98 23.88 4.23 -9.30
N ASN A 99 23.15 5.00 -8.49
CA ASN A 99 21.91 5.66 -8.90
C ASN A 99 22.14 7.12 -9.29
N PHE A 100 23.13 7.79 -8.67
CA PHE A 100 23.34 9.24 -8.82
C PHE A 100 24.74 9.62 -9.32
N GLY A 101 25.62 8.65 -9.61
CA GLY A 101 26.97 8.92 -10.11
C GLY A 101 27.91 9.45 -9.03
N THR A 102 28.85 10.32 -9.38
CA THR A 102 29.82 10.88 -8.43
C THR A 102 29.14 11.90 -7.51
N VAL A 103 28.95 11.56 -6.23
CA VAL A 103 28.23 12.39 -5.26
C VAL A 103 29.01 12.53 -3.96
N GLU A 104 28.88 13.67 -3.29
CA GLU A 104 29.46 13.88 -1.96
C GLU A 104 28.51 13.40 -0.86
N THR A 105 29.05 12.60 0.06
CA THR A 105 28.26 11.92 1.11
C THR A 105 28.81 12.18 2.50
N TYR A 106 27.91 12.18 3.49
CA TYR A 106 28.23 12.27 4.92
C TYR A 106 27.93 10.96 5.64
N ARG A 107 28.71 10.67 6.68
CA ARG A 107 28.59 9.46 7.51
C ARG A 107 28.88 9.77 8.97
N LYS A 108 28.37 8.90 9.85
CA LYS A 108 28.55 8.95 11.31
C LYS A 108 27.94 10.19 11.97
N ASP A 109 28.68 11.30 12.04
CA ASP A 109 28.25 12.52 12.73
C ASP A 109 28.32 13.70 11.78
N LEU A 110 27.17 14.25 11.41
CA LEU A 110 27.06 15.42 10.56
C LEU A 110 26.57 16.60 11.40
N ARG A 111 27.33 17.69 11.40
CA ARG A 111 26.97 18.95 12.06
C ARG A 111 26.99 20.07 11.05
N ILE A 112 25.85 20.72 10.88
CA ILE A 112 25.67 21.83 9.94
C ILE A 112 25.35 23.07 10.77
N ARG A 113 26.16 24.12 10.59
CA ARG A 113 25.95 25.42 11.25
C ARG A 113 25.07 26.28 10.36
N LEU A 114 23.99 26.76 10.94
CA LEU A 114 22.96 27.53 10.28
C LEU A 114 22.95 28.94 10.91
N PRO A 115 23.58 29.93 10.29
CA PRO A 115 23.47 31.31 10.76
C PRO A 115 22.02 31.78 10.60
N ILE A 116 21.50 32.47 11.61
CA ILE A 116 20.12 32.98 11.65
C ILE A 116 20.13 34.48 11.92
N GLN A 117 19.22 35.21 11.29
CA GLN A 117 18.87 36.57 11.69
C GLN A 117 17.53 36.50 12.42
N ARG A 118 17.53 36.94 13.67
CA ARG A 118 16.36 36.87 14.54
C ARG A 118 15.35 37.96 14.20
N THR A 119 14.08 37.63 14.28
CA THR A 119 13.01 38.63 14.39
C THR A 119 12.94 39.13 15.85
N PRO A 120 12.93 40.44 16.12
CA PRO A 120 12.87 40.97 17.49
C PRO A 120 11.65 40.43 18.26
N GLY A 121 11.84 39.94 19.48
CA GLY A 121 10.78 39.47 20.36
C GLY A 121 10.48 37.95 20.33
N VAL A 122 11.15 37.19 19.45
CA VAL A 122 10.94 35.73 19.34
C VAL A 122 11.87 34.96 20.29
N THR A 123 11.29 34.16 21.20
CA THR A 123 12.02 33.34 22.20
C THR A 123 12.25 31.89 21.77
N SER A 124 11.57 31.43 20.71
CA SER A 124 11.74 30.10 20.12
C SER A 124 11.56 30.12 18.61
N VAL A 125 12.41 29.39 17.88
CA VAL A 125 12.34 29.24 16.42
C VAL A 125 12.10 27.79 16.04
N THR A 126 11.40 27.54 14.94
CA THR A 126 11.17 26.18 14.42
C THR A 126 11.98 25.99 13.14
N LEU A 127 12.93 25.06 13.17
CA LEU A 127 13.76 24.69 12.03
C LEU A 127 13.15 23.46 11.36
N THR A 128 12.80 23.57 10.08
CA THR A 128 12.38 22.46 9.22
C THR A 128 13.51 22.10 8.26
N THR A 129 13.89 20.83 8.22
CA THR A 129 14.98 20.35 7.36
C THR A 129 14.48 19.23 6.46
N LEU A 130 14.73 19.36 5.15
CA LEU A 130 14.59 18.27 4.20
C LEU A 130 15.96 17.62 4.01
N SER A 131 16.05 16.30 4.15
CA SER A 131 17.29 15.57 3.96
C SER A 131 17.06 14.19 3.37
N GLN A 132 18.04 13.63 2.67
CA GLN A 132 17.93 12.31 2.05
C GLN A 132 19.22 11.51 2.26
N GLY A 133 19.06 10.23 2.56
CA GLY A 133 20.16 9.28 2.67
C GLY A 133 19.80 7.90 2.16
N CYS A 134 20.82 7.06 2.02
CA CYS A 134 20.70 5.68 1.58
C CYS A 134 21.52 4.75 2.46
N ALA A 135 21.13 3.48 2.48
CA ALA A 135 21.93 2.39 2.99
C ALA A 135 22.98 1.98 1.94
N ASP A 136 24.13 1.50 2.38
CA ASP A 136 25.17 0.95 1.49
C ASP A 136 24.71 -0.30 0.74
N ALA A 137 23.70 -1.01 1.25
CA ALA A 137 23.06 -2.13 0.58
C ALA A 137 22.09 -1.73 -0.56
N GLY A 138 22.05 -0.45 -0.95
CA GLY A 138 21.36 0.03 -2.16
C GLY A 138 19.92 0.50 -1.96
N LEU A 139 19.42 0.53 -0.72
CA LEU A 139 18.11 1.11 -0.41
C LEU A 139 18.24 2.61 -0.15
N CYS A 140 17.62 3.41 -1.00
CA CYS A 140 17.53 4.85 -0.82
C CYS A 140 16.19 5.26 -0.23
N TYR A 141 16.23 6.00 0.87
CA TYR A 141 15.04 6.51 1.52
C TYR A 141 14.49 7.71 0.74
N THR A 142 13.17 7.90 0.78
CA THR A 142 12.53 9.12 0.24
C THR A 142 13.00 10.34 1.04
N PRO A 143 13.01 11.56 0.46
CA PRO A 143 13.36 12.77 1.18
C PRO A 143 12.52 12.93 2.46
N GLN A 144 13.18 13.06 3.60
CA GLN A 144 12.58 13.16 4.92
C GLN A 144 12.52 14.62 5.36
N THR A 145 11.35 15.08 5.80
CA THR A 145 11.15 16.41 6.37
C THR A 145 11.01 16.30 7.87
N VAL A 146 11.99 16.80 8.63
CA VAL A 146 11.97 16.80 10.09
C VAL A 146 11.95 18.23 10.60
N SER A 147 11.17 18.50 11.65
CA SER A 147 11.11 19.83 12.28
C SER A 147 11.49 19.77 13.76
N ALA A 148 12.21 20.78 14.24
CA ALA A 148 12.58 20.91 15.65
C ALA A 148 12.39 22.35 16.13
N THR A 149 11.74 22.51 17.28
CA THR A 149 11.57 23.80 17.95
C THR A 149 12.72 24.04 18.92
N ILE A 150 13.43 25.15 18.74
CA ILE A 150 14.65 25.50 19.46
C ILE A 150 14.42 26.78 20.27
N ARG A 151 14.72 26.76 21.57
CA ARG A 151 14.71 27.96 22.42
C ARG A 151 16.00 28.75 22.22
N LEU A 152 15.87 30.05 21.98
CA LEU A 152 16.98 30.95 21.69
C LEU A 152 17.53 31.58 22.98
N PRO A 153 18.85 31.60 23.22
CA PRO A 153 19.45 32.31 24.35
C PRO A 153 19.31 33.84 24.16
N ALA A 154 19.28 34.63 25.24
CA ALA A 154 19.17 36.09 25.18
C ALA A 154 20.32 36.71 24.37
N ALA A 155 20.01 37.66 23.48
CA ALA A 155 21.01 38.27 22.60
C ALA A 155 21.96 39.18 23.40
N VAL A 156 23.26 38.92 23.33
CA VAL A 156 24.30 39.86 23.78
C VAL A 156 24.75 40.66 22.56
N ALA A 157 24.65 41.98 22.63
CA ALA A 157 24.95 42.90 21.54
C ALA A 157 26.42 43.35 21.60
N GLU A 158 27.21 43.12 20.54
CA GLU A 158 28.43 43.91 20.22
C GLU A 158 29.04 43.55 18.83
N PRO A 159 29.98 44.34 18.26
CA PRO A 159 29.72 45.29 17.16
C PRO A 159 30.37 44.93 15.81
N ALA A 160 29.94 45.62 14.75
CA ALA A 160 30.37 45.43 13.35
C ALA A 160 31.76 45.99 13.02
N PRO A 161 32.46 45.37 12.06
CA PRO A 161 32.90 46.05 10.81
C PRO A 161 32.86 45.08 9.60
N ALA A 162 33.15 45.36 8.33
CA ALA A 162 33.26 46.51 7.43
C ALA A 162 33.33 45.91 5.99
N ALA A 163 33.03 46.70 4.96
CA ALA A 163 32.89 46.28 3.56
C ALA A 163 34.21 45.92 2.83
N SER A 164 34.12 45.08 1.79
CA SER A 164 35.09 45.04 0.68
C SER A 164 34.49 44.51 -0.63
N LEU A 165 34.87 45.15 -1.74
CA LEU A 165 34.35 45.08 -3.11
C LEU A 165 35.10 44.08 -4.03
N ALA A 166 34.33 43.51 -4.99
CA ALA A 166 34.66 43.15 -6.41
C ALA A 166 35.62 41.96 -6.72
N PRO A 167 35.73 41.46 -7.99
CA PRO A 167 34.84 41.49 -9.17
C PRO A 167 34.65 40.11 -9.88
N ALA A 168 33.83 40.12 -10.94
CA ALA A 168 33.51 39.04 -11.88
C ALA A 168 34.69 38.47 -12.69
N SER A 169 34.56 37.24 -13.23
CA SER A 169 34.85 36.89 -14.63
C SER A 169 34.55 35.42 -15.00
N ALA A 170 33.75 35.28 -16.05
CA ALA A 170 33.95 34.36 -17.18
C ALA A 170 34.16 32.86 -16.91
N LEU A 171 33.08 32.09 -17.04
CA LEU A 171 33.06 30.74 -17.64
C LEU A 171 31.65 30.43 -18.17
N GLY A 172 31.09 31.36 -18.96
CA GLY A 172 29.78 31.24 -19.61
C GLY A 172 29.79 30.46 -20.93
N GLY A 173 30.80 29.61 -21.18
CA GLY A 173 31.04 29.03 -22.51
C GLY A 173 30.71 27.54 -22.68
N LEU A 174 30.38 26.79 -21.64
CA LEU A 174 30.26 25.32 -21.73
C LEU A 174 28.98 24.73 -21.12
N ALA A 175 28.02 25.57 -20.71
CA ALA A 175 26.72 25.14 -20.19
C ALA A 175 25.70 24.72 -21.28
N GLY A 176 26.11 24.66 -22.55
CA GLY A 176 25.23 24.44 -23.70
C GLY A 176 25.04 23.01 -24.17
N LEU A 177 25.67 22.00 -23.55
CA LEU A 177 25.67 20.62 -24.08
C LEU A 177 25.35 19.51 -23.07
N ALA A 178 24.75 19.82 -21.92
CA ALA A 178 24.40 18.81 -20.90
C ALA A 178 22.94 18.82 -20.42
N SER A 179 22.01 19.45 -21.16
CA SER A 179 20.56 19.41 -20.86
C SER A 179 19.77 18.62 -21.90
N MET A 180 19.98 17.31 -21.94
CA MET A 180 18.98 16.36 -22.45
C MET A 180 18.58 15.40 -21.34
N GLY A 181 17.72 15.86 -20.44
CA GLY A 181 17.06 15.07 -19.41
C GLY A 181 15.58 15.44 -19.39
N MET A 182 14.70 14.44 -19.45
CA MET A 182 13.28 14.60 -19.72
C MET A 182 12.57 15.56 -18.75
N PRO A 183 11.62 16.39 -19.21
CA PRO A 183 10.95 17.38 -18.37
C PRO A 183 9.98 16.70 -17.41
N LYS A 184 10.11 17.00 -16.12
CA LYS A 184 9.17 16.60 -15.07
C LYS A 184 7.91 17.47 -15.17
N LEU A 185 6.75 16.84 -15.34
CA LEU A 185 5.45 17.52 -15.34
C LEU A 185 5.13 17.98 -13.90
N LEU A 186 4.92 19.28 -13.71
CA LEU A 186 4.55 19.88 -12.41
C LEU A 186 3.04 19.70 -12.14
N PRO A 187 2.61 19.58 -10.88
CA PRO A 187 1.18 19.66 -10.54
C PRO A 187 0.57 21.00 -10.99
N PRO A 188 -0.72 21.07 -11.35
CA PRO A 188 -1.34 22.29 -11.90
C PRO A 188 -1.26 23.51 -10.97
N ASP A 189 -1.34 23.30 -9.65
CA ASP A 189 -1.25 24.36 -8.64
C ASP A 189 0.18 24.89 -8.44
N GLU A 190 1.20 24.09 -8.78
CA GLU A 190 2.60 24.52 -8.81
C GLU A 190 2.98 25.11 -10.19
N ALA A 191 2.26 24.70 -11.24
CA ALA A 191 2.50 25.15 -12.60
C ALA A 191 2.05 26.60 -12.85
N PHE A 192 0.94 27.02 -12.21
CA PHE A 192 0.33 28.33 -12.38
C PHE A 192 0.06 28.99 -11.02
N LEU A 193 0.90 29.94 -10.62
CA LEU A 193 0.72 30.70 -9.38
C LEU A 193 -0.22 31.87 -9.66
N VAL A 194 -1.33 31.98 -8.92
CA VAL A 194 -2.34 33.04 -9.12
C VAL A 194 -2.59 33.79 -7.81
N ALA A 195 -2.45 35.12 -7.85
CA ALA A 195 -2.71 36.01 -6.73
C ALA A 195 -3.80 37.04 -7.10
N ALA A 196 -4.68 37.36 -6.15
CA ALA A 196 -5.71 38.38 -6.32
C ALA A 196 -5.50 39.51 -5.31
N THR A 197 -5.57 40.76 -5.78
CA THR A 197 -5.45 41.95 -4.94
C THR A 197 -6.48 43.00 -5.33
N LEU A 198 -6.92 43.82 -4.37
CA LEU A 198 -7.70 45.03 -4.67
C LEU A 198 -6.71 46.16 -4.95
N ALA A 199 -6.72 46.69 -6.18
CA ALA A 199 -5.93 47.86 -6.54
C ALA A 199 -6.58 49.15 -6.02
N ASP A 200 -7.92 49.19 -6.04
CA ASP A 200 -8.75 50.24 -5.44
C ASP A 200 -10.13 49.66 -5.06
N ALA A 201 -11.06 50.48 -4.58
CA ALA A 201 -12.39 50.03 -4.15
C ALA A 201 -13.27 49.49 -5.29
N GLN A 202 -12.88 49.65 -6.56
CA GLN A 202 -13.65 49.26 -7.74
C GLN A 202 -12.84 48.40 -8.73
N THR A 203 -11.55 48.18 -8.49
CA THR A 203 -10.62 47.50 -9.39
C THR A 203 -9.92 46.35 -8.69
N VAL A 204 -10.08 45.15 -9.25
CA VAL A 204 -9.41 43.92 -8.81
C VAL A 204 -8.29 43.58 -9.78
N LYS A 205 -7.10 43.27 -9.27
CA LYS A 205 -5.95 42.82 -10.04
C LYS A 205 -5.68 41.34 -9.77
N LEU A 206 -5.67 40.53 -10.83
CA LEU A 206 -5.31 39.11 -10.79
C LEU A 206 -3.95 38.93 -11.46
N ASP A 207 -2.94 38.53 -10.68
CA ASP A 207 -1.58 38.26 -11.16
C ASP A 207 -1.42 36.75 -11.39
N PHE A 208 -1.16 36.34 -12.63
CA PHE A 208 -0.89 34.96 -13.02
C PHE A 208 0.59 34.81 -13.38
N THR A 209 1.28 33.91 -12.71
CA THR A 209 2.71 33.61 -12.89
C THR A 209 2.87 32.16 -13.34
N PRO A 210 2.93 31.89 -14.66
CA PRO A 210 3.24 30.56 -15.18
C PRO A 210 4.71 30.22 -14.91
N THR A 211 4.97 28.97 -14.50
CA THR A 211 6.34 28.48 -14.25
C THR A 211 7.08 28.15 -15.54
N ALA A 212 8.41 27.98 -15.45
CA ALA A 212 9.25 27.64 -16.59
C ALA A 212 8.71 26.41 -17.35
N ASP A 213 8.67 26.51 -18.68
CA ASP A 213 8.13 25.50 -19.61
C ASP A 213 6.59 25.36 -19.61
N THR A 214 5.83 26.34 -19.10
CA THR A 214 4.36 26.38 -19.18
C THR A 214 3.82 27.69 -19.77
N TYR A 215 2.66 27.65 -20.41
CA TYR A 215 1.96 28.83 -20.93
C TYR A 215 0.47 28.79 -20.65
N LEU A 216 -0.16 29.96 -20.52
CA LEU A 216 -1.59 30.15 -20.30
C LEU A 216 -2.29 30.61 -21.58
N TYR A 217 -3.51 30.11 -21.84
CA TYR A 217 -4.32 30.59 -22.96
C TYR A 217 -5.11 31.83 -22.57
N ARG A 218 -4.98 32.90 -23.36
CA ARG A 218 -5.66 34.17 -23.09
C ARG A 218 -7.18 34.06 -23.15
N ASP A 219 -7.71 33.33 -24.13
CA ASP A 219 -9.14 33.13 -24.34
C ASP A 219 -9.78 32.16 -23.33
N LYS A 220 -8.96 31.45 -22.54
CA LYS A 220 -9.41 30.55 -21.45
C LYS A 220 -9.31 31.18 -20.07
N LEU A 221 -8.91 32.45 -19.97
CA LEU A 221 -9.02 33.22 -18.74
C LEU A 221 -10.46 33.70 -18.56
N GLY A 222 -11.07 33.34 -17.43
CA GLY A 222 -12.45 33.71 -17.09
C GLY A 222 -12.58 34.18 -15.65
N TRP A 223 -13.61 34.98 -15.37
CA TRP A 223 -13.88 35.48 -14.02
C TRP A 223 -15.38 35.68 -13.80
N VAL A 224 -15.86 35.32 -12.60
CA VAL A 224 -17.26 35.46 -12.19
C VAL A 224 -17.31 35.94 -10.74
N VAL A 225 -18.02 37.04 -10.48
CA VAL A 225 -18.30 37.48 -9.10
C VAL A 225 -19.39 36.60 -8.51
N LYS A 226 -19.09 35.89 -7.42
CA LYS A 226 -20.05 35.05 -6.69
C LYS A 226 -20.77 35.81 -5.58
N SER A 227 -20.09 36.78 -4.97
CA SER A 227 -20.64 37.61 -3.90
C SER A 227 -19.95 38.97 -3.88
N PRO A 228 -20.66 40.08 -3.68
CA PRO A 228 -22.13 40.18 -3.61
C PRO A 228 -22.77 40.11 -5.01
N ALA A 229 -23.98 39.55 -5.12
CA ALA A 229 -24.60 39.17 -6.41
C ALA A 229 -24.98 40.37 -7.31
N ASP A 230 -25.03 41.58 -6.75
CA ASP A 230 -25.28 42.84 -7.45
C ASP A 230 -24.03 43.42 -8.11
N VAL A 231 -22.83 42.92 -7.77
CA VAL A 231 -21.56 43.34 -8.37
C VAL A 231 -21.17 42.42 -9.51
N LYS A 232 -20.86 42.98 -10.68
CA LYS A 232 -20.40 42.26 -11.88
C LYS A 232 -19.10 42.87 -12.41
N VAL A 233 -18.32 42.08 -13.13
CA VAL A 233 -17.15 42.63 -13.87
C VAL A 233 -17.66 43.33 -15.13
N LEU A 234 -17.47 44.65 -15.21
CA LEU A 234 -17.85 45.47 -16.37
C LEU A 234 -16.84 45.34 -17.51
N ARG A 235 -15.56 45.32 -17.15
CA ARG A 235 -14.46 45.29 -18.11
C ARG A 235 -13.30 44.53 -17.52
N ALA A 236 -12.63 43.73 -18.35
CA ALA A 236 -11.36 43.12 -18.04
C ALA A 236 -10.34 43.59 -19.05
N ASP A 237 -9.27 44.19 -18.55
CA ASP A 237 -8.13 44.57 -19.35
C ASP A 237 -7.05 43.51 -19.22
N LEU A 238 -6.65 42.94 -20.37
CA LEU A 238 -5.60 41.94 -20.46
C LEU A 238 -4.60 42.40 -21.53
N PRO A 239 -3.29 42.32 -21.26
CA PRO A 239 -2.28 42.68 -22.23
C PRO A 239 -2.36 41.78 -23.47
N ALA A 240 -1.81 42.21 -24.60
CA ALA A 240 -1.76 41.39 -25.80
C ALA A 240 -0.97 40.10 -25.55
N GLY A 241 -1.50 38.95 -25.96
CA GLY A 241 -0.81 37.67 -25.89
C GLY A 241 0.00 37.39 -27.14
N GLU A 242 0.91 36.42 -27.06
CA GLU A 242 1.68 35.96 -28.21
C GLU A 242 0.86 34.93 -29.00
N VAL A 243 0.78 35.06 -30.32
CA VAL A 243 0.04 34.10 -31.15
C VAL A 243 0.86 32.83 -31.31
N LYS A 244 0.34 31.70 -30.81
CA LYS A 244 0.93 30.37 -30.91
C LYS A 244 0.00 29.45 -31.70
N ASP A 245 0.55 28.79 -32.71
CA ASP A 245 -0.14 27.73 -33.45
C ASP A 245 0.03 26.41 -32.69
N ASP A 246 -1.01 26.02 -31.95
CA ASP A 246 -0.99 24.85 -31.07
C ASP A 246 -1.63 23.64 -31.78
N PRO A 247 -0.92 22.51 -31.96
CA PRO A 247 -1.47 21.32 -32.64
C PRO A 247 -2.73 20.74 -31.99
N ASN A 248 -2.99 21.06 -30.72
CA ASN A 248 -4.17 20.60 -30.00
C ASN A 248 -5.44 21.40 -30.34
N PHE A 249 -5.31 22.54 -31.04
CA PHE A 249 -6.43 23.42 -31.39
C PHE A 249 -6.45 23.76 -32.89
N PRO A 250 -7.64 23.80 -33.52
CA PRO A 250 -7.76 24.01 -34.96
C PRO A 250 -7.53 25.47 -35.42
N THR A 251 -7.32 26.40 -34.49
CA THR A 251 -7.09 27.83 -34.76
C THR A 251 -5.91 28.34 -33.94
N PRO A 252 -5.11 29.30 -34.45
CA PRO A 252 -4.03 29.92 -33.68
C PRO A 252 -4.58 30.58 -32.42
N MET A 253 -3.93 30.33 -31.28
CA MET A 253 -4.37 30.81 -29.96
C MET A 253 -3.42 31.86 -29.43
N GLU A 254 -3.92 32.87 -28.72
CA GLU A 254 -3.07 33.83 -27.99
C GLU A 254 -2.69 33.24 -26.63
N VAL A 255 -1.40 33.22 -26.31
CA VAL A 255 -0.85 32.62 -25.09
C VAL A 255 0.07 33.56 -24.31
N TYR A 256 0.28 33.27 -23.03
CA TYR A 256 1.23 33.95 -22.15
C TYR A 256 2.27 32.96 -21.60
N HIS A 257 3.54 33.18 -21.92
CA HIS A 257 4.69 32.44 -21.35
C HIS A 257 5.30 33.13 -20.13
N HIS A 258 4.84 34.34 -19.81
CA HIS A 258 5.37 35.21 -18.77
C HIS A 258 4.25 35.68 -17.83
N ASP A 259 4.65 36.28 -16.72
CA ASP A 259 3.75 36.87 -15.74
C ASP A 259 2.77 37.84 -16.40
N VAL A 260 1.48 37.62 -16.16
CA VAL A 260 0.39 38.42 -16.72
C VAL A 260 -0.54 38.89 -15.63
N ALA A 261 -0.85 40.19 -15.66
CA ALA A 261 -1.80 40.82 -14.76
C ALA A 261 -3.10 41.12 -15.52
N ALA A 262 -4.22 40.53 -15.08
CA ALA A 262 -5.55 40.90 -15.54
C ALA A 262 -6.17 41.94 -14.59
N THR A 263 -6.60 43.07 -15.15
CA THR A 263 -7.21 44.17 -14.38
C THR A 263 -8.71 44.18 -14.61
N LEU A 264 -9.49 43.91 -13.57
CA LEU A 264 -10.95 43.78 -13.62
C LEU A 264 -11.61 44.99 -12.98
N THR A 265 -12.45 45.71 -13.74
CA THR A 265 -13.26 46.82 -13.24
C THR A 265 -14.65 46.33 -12.84
N LEU A 266 -15.04 46.56 -11.60
CA LEU A 266 -16.34 46.18 -11.02
C LEU A 266 -17.45 47.19 -11.38
N SER A 267 -18.70 46.73 -11.35
CA SER A 267 -19.91 47.52 -11.67
C SER A 267 -20.16 48.69 -10.74
N ARG A 268 -19.69 48.60 -9.49
CA ARG A 268 -19.69 49.67 -8.49
C ARG A 268 -18.50 49.49 -7.56
N ALA A 269 -18.14 50.56 -6.85
CA ALA A 269 -17.20 50.48 -5.75
C ALA A 269 -17.77 49.63 -4.60
N LEU A 270 -16.90 48.87 -3.95
CA LEU A 270 -17.20 48.12 -2.73
C LEU A 270 -17.29 49.07 -1.54
N ALA A 271 -18.28 48.85 -0.67
CA ALA A 271 -18.42 49.57 0.58
C ALA A 271 -17.33 49.14 1.58
N ALA A 272 -16.98 50.01 2.53
CA ALA A 272 -15.99 49.69 3.56
C ALA A 272 -16.44 48.46 4.38
N GLY A 273 -15.57 47.44 4.47
CA GLY A 273 -15.85 46.16 5.13
C GLY A 273 -16.66 45.16 4.29
N GLU A 274 -17.01 45.50 3.05
CA GLU A 274 -17.71 44.59 2.13
C GLU A 274 -16.75 43.53 1.57
N LYS A 275 -17.15 42.24 1.64
CA LYS A 275 -16.37 41.11 1.14
C LYS A 275 -16.77 40.77 -0.30
N LEU A 276 -15.81 40.84 -1.21
CA LEU A 276 -15.94 40.40 -2.60
C LEU A 276 -15.39 38.98 -2.76
N VAL A 277 -16.19 38.06 -3.29
CA VAL A 277 -15.77 36.71 -3.67
C VAL A 277 -15.79 36.61 -5.20
N ILE A 278 -14.62 36.44 -5.80
CA ILE A 278 -14.43 36.32 -7.25
C ILE A 278 -13.87 34.93 -7.61
N GLU A 279 -14.57 34.21 -8.46
CA GLU A 279 -14.12 32.95 -9.07
C GLU A 279 -13.32 33.28 -10.32
N ALA A 280 -12.03 32.95 -10.37
CA ALA A 280 -11.20 33.06 -11.57
C ALA A 280 -10.92 31.66 -12.14
N GLY A 281 -11.04 31.51 -13.46
CA GLY A 281 -10.76 30.28 -14.19
C GLY A 281 -9.65 30.47 -15.21
N TRP A 282 -8.81 29.46 -15.39
CA TRP A 282 -7.71 29.48 -16.36
C TRP A 282 -7.37 28.09 -16.89
N GLN A 283 -6.67 28.06 -18.03
CA GLN A 283 -6.14 26.84 -18.62
C GLN A 283 -4.78 27.13 -19.25
N GLY A 284 -3.86 26.17 -19.15
CA GLY A 284 -2.54 26.26 -19.78
C GLY A 284 -1.96 24.89 -20.09
N CYS A 285 -0.82 24.87 -20.77
CA CYS A 285 -0.12 23.64 -21.15
C CYS A 285 1.37 23.72 -20.84
N ASN A 286 2.00 22.55 -20.70
CA ASN A 286 3.45 22.46 -20.63
C ASN A 286 4.03 22.34 -22.04
N GLU A 287 4.88 23.30 -22.42
CA GLU A 287 5.43 23.43 -23.76
C GLU A 287 6.43 22.31 -24.10
N LYS A 288 7.23 21.87 -23.12
CA LYS A 288 8.25 20.84 -23.36
C LYS A 288 7.69 19.42 -23.45
N VAL A 289 6.61 19.14 -22.71
CA VAL A 289 5.98 17.82 -22.69
C VAL A 289 4.81 17.73 -23.67
N GLY A 290 4.25 18.87 -24.11
CA GLY A 290 3.10 18.93 -25.02
C GLY A 290 1.78 18.51 -24.37
N VAL A 291 1.70 18.54 -23.04
CA VAL A 291 0.53 18.12 -22.27
C VAL A 291 -0.20 19.33 -21.69
N CYS A 292 -1.50 19.38 -21.93
CA CYS A 292 -2.38 20.44 -21.44
C CYS A 292 -3.05 20.06 -20.13
N TYR A 293 -3.11 21.02 -19.21
CA TYR A 293 -3.82 20.87 -17.95
C TYR A 293 -5.33 21.07 -18.16
N PRO A 294 -6.20 20.40 -17.39
CA PRO A 294 -7.65 20.64 -17.44
C PRO A 294 -7.97 22.07 -16.97
N PRO A 295 -9.13 22.65 -17.34
CA PRO A 295 -9.56 23.96 -16.86
C PRO A 295 -9.65 24.00 -15.33
N LEU A 296 -9.00 24.97 -14.72
CA LEU A 296 -8.94 25.17 -13.27
C LEU A 296 -9.79 26.37 -12.88
N THR A 297 -10.41 26.33 -11.70
CA THR A 297 -11.12 27.48 -11.11
C THR A 297 -10.74 27.67 -9.65
N ARG A 298 -10.59 28.92 -9.20
CA ARG A 298 -10.30 29.29 -7.80
C ARG A 298 -11.11 30.51 -7.36
N ASN A 299 -11.57 30.48 -6.11
CA ASN A 299 -12.28 31.58 -5.47
C ASN A 299 -11.33 32.43 -4.64
N PHE A 300 -11.33 33.74 -4.88
CA PHE A 300 -10.57 34.73 -4.10
C PHE A 300 -11.53 35.60 -3.31
N THR A 301 -11.28 35.73 -2.00
CA THR A 301 -12.06 36.62 -1.12
C THR A 301 -11.23 37.87 -0.82
N LEU A 302 -11.76 39.04 -1.15
CA LEU A 302 -11.12 40.34 -1.01
C LEU A 302 -11.99 41.23 -0.11
N ALA A 303 -11.39 42.01 0.79
CA ALA A 303 -12.09 42.94 1.68
C ALA A 303 -11.67 44.38 1.38
N ALA A 304 -12.64 45.30 1.30
CA ALA A 304 -12.39 46.72 1.06
C ALA A 304 -12.14 47.46 2.39
N ASP A 305 -10.88 47.76 2.70
CA ASP A 305 -10.52 48.60 3.85
C ASP A 305 -10.36 50.07 3.43
N ALA A 306 -11.01 50.98 4.15
CA ALA A 306 -11.02 52.41 3.87
C ALA A 306 -9.73 53.09 4.38
N THR A 307 -8.63 53.02 3.62
CA THR A 307 -7.51 54.00 3.49
C THR A 307 -6.31 53.35 2.74
N THR A 308 -5.93 53.89 1.58
CA THR A 308 -4.84 53.42 0.69
C THR A 308 -3.43 53.85 1.17
N PRO A 309 -2.28 53.29 0.67
CA PRO A 309 -2.05 52.06 -0.09
C PRO A 309 -1.02 51.08 0.55
N ALA A 310 -1.01 49.82 0.07
CA ALA A 310 0.02 48.78 0.26
C ALA A 310 0.20 48.19 1.67
N ALA A 311 -0.67 47.24 2.04
CA ALA A 311 -0.32 46.10 2.89
C ALA A 311 -1.31 44.96 2.56
N GLY A 312 -0.76 43.78 2.28
CA GLY A 312 -1.47 42.67 1.64
C GLY A 312 -2.77 42.28 2.34
N ALA A 313 -3.81 42.08 1.53
CA ALA A 313 -5.01 41.38 1.96
C ALA A 313 -4.61 40.03 2.53
N VAL A 314 -4.89 39.89 3.82
CA VAL A 314 -4.80 38.66 4.59
C VAL A 314 -5.59 37.59 3.84
N ILE A 315 -4.95 36.43 3.66
CA ILE A 315 -5.62 35.19 3.31
C ILE A 315 -6.63 34.91 4.43
N THR A 316 -7.86 35.40 4.31
CA THR A 316 -8.99 34.69 4.88
C THR A 316 -9.15 33.45 4.03
N ALA A 317 -8.58 32.35 4.50
CA ALA A 317 -8.88 31.03 4.01
C ALA A 317 -10.41 30.87 3.97
N PRO A 318 -11.04 30.73 2.79
CA PRO A 318 -12.23 29.92 2.74
C PRO A 318 -11.79 28.50 3.10
N ASP A 319 -12.57 27.85 3.97
CA ASP A 319 -12.46 26.46 4.42
C ASP A 319 -11.50 25.62 3.57
N GLU A 320 -10.53 25.03 4.25
CA GLU A 320 -9.74 23.92 3.74
C GLU A 320 -10.66 22.98 2.94
N ALA A 321 -10.57 23.06 1.61
CA ALA A 321 -10.72 21.88 0.78
C ALA A 321 -9.57 20.98 1.20
N VAL A 322 -9.84 20.22 2.26
CA VAL A 322 -8.98 19.24 2.90
C VAL A 322 -8.29 18.44 1.82
N ALA A 323 -7.02 18.77 1.55
CA ALA A 323 -6.12 17.89 0.86
C ALA A 323 -5.96 16.66 1.76
N GLY A 324 -6.65 15.60 1.38
CA GLY A 324 -6.55 14.30 2.00
C GLY A 324 -7.36 14.18 3.28
N THR A 325 -8.69 14.06 3.14
CA THR A 325 -9.36 13.02 3.93
C THR A 325 -8.52 11.75 3.78
N PRO A 326 -8.10 11.11 4.88
CA PRO A 326 -7.26 9.93 4.79
C PRO A 326 -8.13 8.75 4.36
N GLU A 327 -8.37 8.68 3.06
CA GLU A 327 -8.98 7.55 2.38
C GLU A 327 -8.22 6.27 2.71
N SER A 328 -8.96 5.23 3.06
CA SER A 328 -8.46 3.85 3.14
C SER A 328 -7.75 3.44 1.84
N ASP A 329 -6.75 2.57 1.91
CA ASP A 329 -6.05 2.03 0.74
C ASP A 329 -7.01 1.38 -0.26
N THR A 330 -8.11 0.81 0.23
CA THR A 330 -9.20 0.25 -0.58
C THR A 330 -9.89 1.32 -1.43
N SER A 331 -10.11 2.51 -0.88
CA SER A 331 -10.73 3.64 -1.59
C SER A 331 -9.78 4.31 -2.60
N ARG A 332 -8.46 4.28 -2.37
CA ARG A 332 -7.46 4.73 -3.36
C ARG A 332 -7.39 3.80 -4.57
N ILE A 333 -7.41 2.48 -4.35
CA ILE A 333 -7.50 1.47 -5.43
C ILE A 333 -8.82 1.62 -6.19
N ALA A 334 -9.94 1.78 -5.49
CA ALA A 334 -11.25 2.01 -6.09
C ALA A 334 -11.32 3.30 -6.93
N ARG A 335 -10.60 4.37 -6.54
CA ARG A 335 -10.53 5.64 -7.26
C ARG A 335 -9.65 5.55 -8.51
N VAL A 336 -8.50 4.89 -8.43
CA VAL A 336 -7.64 4.60 -9.60
C VAL A 336 -8.37 3.72 -10.62
N LEU A 337 -9.16 2.74 -10.13
CA LEU A 337 -9.95 1.87 -11.00
C LEU A 337 -11.25 2.52 -11.52
N LYS A 338 -11.83 3.50 -10.81
CA LYS A 338 -12.96 4.32 -11.31
C LYS A 338 -12.54 5.33 -12.38
N GLY A 339 -11.31 5.85 -12.32
CA GLY A 339 -10.76 6.76 -13.33
C GLY A 339 -9.96 6.07 -14.45
N GLY A 340 -9.66 4.78 -14.31
CA GLY A 340 -8.87 4.01 -15.27
C GLY A 340 -9.68 3.63 -16.51
N SER A 341 -9.06 3.75 -17.69
CA SER A 341 -9.63 3.20 -18.93
C SER A 341 -9.88 1.69 -18.76
N PHE A 342 -10.93 1.17 -19.40
CA PHE A 342 -11.27 -0.27 -19.39
C PHE A 342 -10.04 -1.17 -19.61
N TRP A 343 -9.13 -0.76 -20.50
CA TRP A 343 -7.89 -1.47 -20.81
C TRP A 343 -6.85 -1.44 -19.67
N ALA A 344 -6.74 -0.35 -18.92
CA ALA A 344 -5.84 -0.28 -17.77
C ALA A 344 -6.30 -1.21 -16.63
N VAL A 345 -7.61 -1.31 -16.41
CA VAL A 345 -8.21 -2.27 -15.46
C VAL A 345 -7.89 -3.70 -15.90
N VAL A 346 -8.15 -4.03 -17.16
CA VAL A 346 -7.86 -5.36 -17.73
C VAL A 346 -6.38 -5.72 -17.63
N ALA A 347 -5.47 -4.80 -17.95
CA ALA A 347 -4.03 -5.03 -17.84
C ALA A 347 -3.57 -5.27 -16.39
N THR A 348 -4.16 -4.55 -15.44
CA THR A 348 -3.86 -4.72 -14.01
C THR A 348 -4.32 -6.09 -13.50
N PHE A 349 -5.53 -6.52 -13.88
CA PHE A 349 -6.05 -7.84 -13.54
C PHE A 349 -5.24 -8.99 -14.17
N PHE A 350 -4.75 -8.79 -15.40
CA PHE A 350 -3.81 -9.73 -16.02
C PHE A 350 -2.50 -9.84 -15.21
N GLY A 351 -1.94 -8.70 -14.80
CA GLY A 351 -0.75 -8.63 -13.97
C GLY A 351 -0.92 -9.34 -12.63
N PHE A 352 -2.05 -9.12 -11.95
CA PHE A 352 -2.39 -9.86 -10.74
C PHE A 352 -2.55 -11.36 -10.99
N GLY A 353 -3.17 -11.76 -12.12
CA GLY A 353 -3.25 -13.15 -12.53
C GLY A 353 -1.88 -13.81 -12.68
N LEU A 354 -0.93 -13.12 -13.31
CA LEU A 354 0.44 -13.60 -13.46
C LEU A 354 1.17 -13.73 -12.12
N LEU A 355 0.98 -12.74 -11.22
CA LEU A 355 1.56 -12.77 -9.88
C LEU A 355 0.98 -13.93 -9.05
N LEU A 356 -0.32 -14.16 -9.17
CA LEU A 356 -1.02 -15.25 -8.49
C LEU A 356 -0.66 -16.63 -9.07
N ALA A 357 -0.16 -16.71 -10.29
CA ALA A 357 0.35 -17.96 -10.85
C ALA A 357 1.55 -18.51 -10.07
N LEU A 358 2.27 -17.64 -9.35
CA LEU A 358 3.38 -18.02 -8.47
C LEU A 358 2.91 -18.55 -7.11
N THR A 359 1.60 -18.62 -6.88
CA THR A 359 1.04 -19.10 -5.60
C THR A 359 1.21 -20.61 -5.45
N PRO A 360 1.32 -21.08 -4.20
CA PRO A 360 1.54 -22.49 -3.91
C PRO A 360 0.42 -23.44 -4.36
N CYS A 361 -0.74 -22.92 -4.76
CA CYS A 361 -1.89 -23.72 -5.18
C CYS A 361 -1.89 -24.04 -6.68
N VAL A 362 -1.16 -23.28 -7.50
CA VAL A 362 -1.05 -23.50 -8.95
C VAL A 362 0.12 -24.44 -9.28
N PHE A 363 1.18 -24.40 -8.48
CA PHE A 363 2.37 -25.26 -8.64
C PHE A 363 2.08 -26.77 -8.69
N PRO A 364 1.22 -27.34 -7.83
CA PRO A 364 0.86 -28.77 -7.88
C PRO A 364 0.18 -29.22 -9.17
N MET A 365 -0.37 -28.30 -9.96
CA MET A 365 -1.05 -28.62 -11.22
C MET A 365 -0.08 -28.83 -12.38
N ILE A 366 1.13 -28.26 -12.31
CA ILE A 366 2.17 -28.43 -13.33
C ILE A 366 2.57 -29.91 -13.48
N PRO A 367 2.86 -30.68 -12.40
CA PRO A 367 3.10 -32.11 -12.49
C PRO A 367 1.93 -32.94 -13.01
N ILE A 368 0.68 -32.56 -12.69
CA ILE A 368 -0.52 -33.28 -13.15
C ILE A 368 -0.67 -33.15 -14.66
N LEU A 369 -0.59 -31.92 -15.20
CA LEU A 369 -0.59 -31.66 -16.63
C LEU A 369 0.58 -32.37 -17.32
N SER A 370 1.78 -32.32 -16.73
CA SER A 370 2.96 -32.98 -17.26
C SER A 370 2.82 -34.51 -17.30
N GLY A 371 2.17 -35.11 -16.29
CA GLY A 371 1.88 -36.54 -16.23
C GLY A 371 0.83 -36.98 -17.27
N ILE A 372 -0.21 -36.16 -17.49
CA ILE A 372 -1.23 -36.40 -18.53
C ILE A 372 -0.61 -36.31 -19.93
N ILE A 373 0.24 -35.31 -20.16
CA ILE A 373 0.93 -35.08 -21.43
C ILE A 373 1.96 -36.21 -21.69
N ALA A 374 2.76 -36.59 -20.69
CA ALA A 374 3.78 -37.63 -20.82
C ALA A 374 3.22 -39.07 -20.85
N GLY A 375 2.00 -39.30 -20.35
CA GLY A 375 1.35 -40.62 -20.32
C GLY A 375 0.77 -41.10 -21.66
N GLN A 376 0.62 -40.22 -22.66
CA GLN A 376 0.08 -40.59 -23.97
C GLN A 376 1.18 -41.03 -24.95
N LYS A 377 1.28 -42.34 -25.19
CA LYS A 377 2.30 -43.03 -26.01
C LYS A 377 2.28 -42.72 -27.53
N ARG A 378 1.60 -41.67 -28.02
CA ARG A 378 1.55 -41.32 -29.46
C ARG A 378 2.46 -40.13 -29.72
N GLU A 379 3.19 -40.16 -30.85
CA GLU A 379 4.21 -39.16 -31.22
C GLU A 379 3.76 -37.72 -30.94
N MET A 380 4.41 -37.10 -29.95
CA MET A 380 4.02 -35.82 -29.40
C MET A 380 4.45 -34.67 -30.30
N THR A 381 3.49 -33.99 -30.93
CA THR A 381 3.73 -32.65 -31.50
C THR A 381 3.60 -31.61 -30.38
N LYS A 382 4.54 -30.65 -30.32
CA LYS A 382 4.52 -29.51 -29.36
C LYS A 382 3.18 -28.78 -29.35
N MET A 383 2.52 -28.74 -30.52
CA MET A 383 1.18 -28.16 -30.69
C MET A 383 0.10 -28.87 -29.88
N HIS A 384 0.17 -30.20 -29.71
CA HIS A 384 -0.86 -30.94 -29.00
C HIS A 384 -0.83 -30.67 -27.48
N GLY A 385 0.37 -30.59 -26.89
CA GLY A 385 0.55 -30.21 -25.48
C GLY A 385 0.09 -28.78 -25.19
N PHE A 386 0.38 -27.84 -26.10
CA PHE A 386 -0.15 -26.47 -26.02
C PHE A 386 -1.68 -26.42 -26.12
N LEU A 387 -2.28 -27.14 -27.08
CA LEU A 387 -3.74 -27.16 -27.28
C LEU A 387 -4.47 -27.76 -26.06
N LEU A 388 -3.88 -28.76 -25.40
CA LEU A 388 -4.43 -29.34 -24.17
C LEU A 388 -4.36 -28.35 -23.01
N ALA A 389 -3.22 -27.67 -22.83
CA ALA A 389 -3.07 -26.62 -21.83
C ALA A 389 -4.02 -25.43 -22.11
N LEU A 390 -4.25 -25.09 -23.38
CA LEU A 390 -5.21 -24.06 -23.79
C LEU A 390 -6.65 -24.45 -23.42
N ALA A 391 -7.07 -25.68 -23.70
CA ALA A 391 -8.39 -26.18 -23.32
C ALA A 391 -8.58 -26.18 -21.80
N TYR A 392 -7.54 -26.54 -21.03
CA TYR A 392 -7.54 -26.47 -19.58
C TYR A 392 -7.74 -25.03 -19.06
N VAL A 393 -6.94 -24.09 -19.57
CA VAL A 393 -6.99 -22.67 -19.16
C VAL A 393 -8.32 -22.02 -19.56
N LEU A 394 -8.87 -22.35 -20.73
CA LEU A 394 -10.20 -21.87 -21.15
C LEU A 394 -11.32 -22.36 -20.22
N GLY A 395 -11.25 -23.61 -19.75
CA GLY A 395 -12.19 -24.15 -18.77
C GLY A 395 -12.17 -23.38 -17.45
N MET A 396 -10.96 -23.06 -16.95
CA MET A 396 -10.82 -22.20 -15.76
C MET A 396 -11.32 -20.78 -16.02
N ALA A 397 -10.95 -20.19 -17.15
CA ALA A 397 -11.28 -18.80 -17.48
C ALA A 397 -12.79 -18.56 -17.63
N ILE A 398 -13.51 -19.49 -18.26
CA ILE A 398 -14.97 -19.41 -18.35
C ILE A 398 -15.62 -19.53 -16.97
N THR A 399 -15.11 -20.42 -16.11
CA THR A 399 -15.65 -20.60 -14.75
C THR A 399 -15.47 -19.33 -13.90
N TYR A 400 -14.30 -18.70 -13.96
CA TYR A 400 -14.06 -17.42 -13.28
C TYR A 400 -14.83 -16.26 -13.90
N ALA A 401 -14.99 -16.22 -15.23
CA ALA A 401 -15.84 -15.21 -15.88
C ALA A 401 -17.30 -15.31 -15.41
N LEU A 402 -17.84 -16.53 -15.32
CA LEU A 402 -19.19 -16.79 -14.81
C LEU A 402 -19.32 -16.37 -13.34
N ALA A 403 -18.31 -16.66 -12.50
CA ALA A 403 -18.28 -16.19 -11.12
C ALA A 403 -18.26 -14.65 -11.03
N GLY A 404 -17.55 -13.97 -11.93
CA GLY A 404 -17.48 -12.51 -11.99
C GLY A 404 -18.80 -11.87 -12.41
N VAL A 405 -19.48 -12.45 -13.40
CA VAL A 405 -20.83 -12.04 -13.80
C VAL A 405 -21.82 -12.27 -12.66
N ALA A 406 -21.76 -13.43 -12.00
CA ALA A 406 -22.60 -13.75 -10.84
C ALA A 406 -22.40 -12.75 -9.71
N ALA A 407 -21.15 -12.37 -9.40
CA ALA A 407 -20.84 -11.36 -8.39
C ALA A 407 -21.30 -9.95 -8.76
N ALA A 408 -21.16 -9.55 -10.03
CA ALA A 408 -21.70 -8.28 -10.50
C ALA A 408 -23.23 -8.19 -10.35
N LEU A 409 -23.94 -9.31 -10.54
CA LEU A 409 -25.40 -9.40 -10.43
C LEU A 409 -25.93 -9.51 -8.99
N SER A 410 -25.18 -10.18 -8.11
CA SER A 410 -25.62 -10.52 -6.75
C SER A 410 -25.16 -9.52 -5.67
N GLY A 411 -24.27 -8.60 -6.00
CA GLY A 411 -23.82 -7.54 -5.09
C GLY A 411 -23.13 -8.10 -3.84
N THR A 412 -23.52 -7.62 -2.67
CA THR A 412 -22.87 -7.94 -1.38
C THR A 412 -23.13 -9.36 -0.86
N LEU A 413 -24.04 -10.11 -1.50
CA LEU A 413 -24.47 -11.44 -1.04
C LEU A 413 -23.40 -12.52 -1.19
N ILE A 414 -22.57 -12.46 -2.24
CA ILE A 414 -21.53 -13.48 -2.48
C ILE A 414 -20.37 -13.37 -1.49
N SER A 415 -19.97 -12.15 -1.11
CA SER A 415 -18.90 -11.93 -0.13
C SER A 415 -19.28 -12.52 1.24
N ASN A 416 -20.53 -12.30 1.65
CA ASN A 416 -21.05 -12.80 2.93
C ASN A 416 -21.24 -14.33 2.91
N ALA A 417 -21.63 -14.91 1.76
CA ALA A 417 -21.74 -16.36 1.61
C ALA A 417 -20.38 -17.07 1.66
N LEU A 418 -19.32 -16.47 1.09
CA LEU A 418 -17.97 -17.03 1.09
C LEU A 418 -17.29 -16.97 2.47
N GLN A 419 -17.71 -16.06 3.34
CA GLN A 419 -17.18 -15.91 4.71
C GLN A 419 -17.98 -16.70 5.76
N ASN A 420 -19.04 -17.42 5.36
CA ASN A 420 -19.81 -18.26 6.27
C ASN A 420 -18.92 -19.35 6.90
N PRO A 421 -19.01 -19.60 8.22
CA PRO A 421 -18.26 -20.66 8.90
C PRO A 421 -18.30 -22.02 8.20
N TRP A 422 -19.43 -22.38 7.59
CA TRP A 422 -19.56 -23.62 6.82
C TRP A 422 -18.74 -23.61 5.53
N ALA A 423 -18.71 -22.49 4.79
CA ALA A 423 -17.95 -22.36 3.55
C ALA A 423 -16.43 -22.39 3.83
N LEU A 424 -15.98 -21.66 4.85
CA LEU A 424 -14.59 -21.69 5.31
C LEU A 424 -14.20 -23.07 5.86
N GLY A 425 -15.08 -23.73 6.60
CA GLY A 425 -14.87 -25.09 7.11
C GLY A 425 -14.73 -26.14 6.01
N ILE A 426 -15.61 -26.10 4.99
CA ILE A 426 -15.51 -26.98 3.81
C ILE A 426 -14.23 -26.69 3.03
N GLY A 427 -13.88 -25.41 2.85
CA GLY A 427 -12.63 -24.98 2.22
C GLY A 427 -11.42 -25.56 2.93
N ALA A 428 -11.29 -25.32 4.24
CA ALA A 428 -10.20 -25.86 5.06
C ALA A 428 -10.15 -27.40 5.02
N GLY A 429 -11.30 -28.07 5.10
CA GLY A 429 -11.38 -29.54 4.99
C GLY A 429 -10.86 -30.06 3.65
N LEU A 430 -11.15 -29.36 2.55
CA LEU A 430 -10.63 -29.68 1.23
C LEU A 430 -9.10 -29.54 1.18
N PHE A 431 -8.51 -28.49 1.77
CA PHE A 431 -7.04 -28.35 1.85
C PHE A 431 -6.39 -29.46 2.66
N VAL A 432 -6.99 -29.84 3.79
CA VAL A 432 -6.49 -30.96 4.60
C VAL A 432 -6.52 -32.24 3.78
N LEU A 433 -7.61 -32.51 3.05
CA LEU A 433 -7.72 -33.69 2.19
C LEU A 433 -6.67 -33.71 1.08
N LEU A 434 -6.46 -32.57 0.40
CA LEU A 434 -5.45 -32.41 -0.65
C LEU A 434 -4.01 -32.58 -0.09
N ALA A 435 -3.74 -32.03 1.09
CA ALA A 435 -2.45 -32.19 1.76
C ALA A 435 -2.18 -33.65 2.13
N LEU A 436 -3.17 -34.37 2.67
CA LEU A 436 -3.08 -35.81 2.98
C LEU A 436 -2.81 -36.67 1.74
N SER A 437 -3.36 -36.28 0.58
CA SER A 437 -3.05 -36.89 -0.71
C SER A 437 -1.59 -36.67 -1.13
N MET A 438 -1.04 -35.46 -0.92
CA MET A 438 0.37 -35.16 -1.21
C MET A 438 1.35 -35.87 -0.27
N PHE A 439 0.97 -36.15 0.97
CA PHE A 439 1.75 -36.99 1.89
C PHE A 439 1.72 -38.48 1.52
N GLY A 440 0.90 -38.88 0.55
CA GLY A 440 0.79 -40.27 0.09
C GLY A 440 -0.01 -41.16 1.04
N PHE A 441 -0.73 -40.60 2.01
CA PHE A 441 -1.57 -41.36 2.94
C PHE A 441 -2.79 -41.97 2.22
N PHE A 442 -3.31 -41.25 1.22
CA PHE A 442 -4.38 -41.70 0.33
C PHE A 442 -4.08 -41.26 -1.11
N GLU A 443 -3.80 -42.21 -1.99
CA GLU A 443 -3.82 -41.95 -3.42
C GLU A 443 -5.29 -42.03 -3.85
N ILE A 444 -5.89 -40.92 -4.30
CA ILE A 444 -7.28 -40.91 -4.80
C ILE A 444 -7.31 -41.69 -6.12
N GLN A 445 -7.25 -43.02 -6.02
CA GLN A 445 -7.57 -43.90 -7.12
C GLN A 445 -9.08 -44.02 -7.13
N LEU A 446 -9.70 -43.46 -8.18
CA LEU A 446 -11.10 -43.70 -8.49
C LEU A 446 -11.37 -45.20 -8.42
N PRO A 447 -12.47 -45.67 -7.80
CA PRO A 447 -12.82 -47.08 -7.80
C PRO A 447 -12.72 -47.62 -9.22
N SER A 448 -12.02 -48.74 -9.41
CA SER A 448 -11.67 -49.25 -10.75
C SER A 448 -12.88 -49.43 -11.67
N ALA A 449 -14.08 -49.60 -11.10
CA ALA A 449 -15.37 -49.62 -11.81
C ALA A 449 -15.84 -48.27 -12.37
N LEU A 450 -15.58 -47.15 -11.68
CA LEU A 450 -15.83 -45.80 -12.19
C LEU A 450 -14.73 -45.38 -13.15
N GLN A 451 -13.48 -45.73 -12.83
CA GLN A 451 -12.33 -45.44 -13.68
C GLN A 451 -12.46 -46.15 -15.03
N SER A 452 -12.85 -47.43 -15.08
CA SER A 452 -13.08 -48.15 -16.33
C SER A 452 -14.26 -47.59 -17.12
N LYS A 453 -15.39 -47.26 -16.49
CA LYS A 453 -16.54 -46.63 -17.17
C LYS A 453 -16.20 -45.25 -17.74
N PHE A 454 -15.45 -44.44 -17.02
CA PHE A 454 -15.02 -43.13 -17.48
C PHE A 454 -13.96 -43.25 -18.59
N SER A 455 -13.04 -44.21 -18.47
CA SER A 455 -12.03 -44.51 -19.49
C SER A 455 -12.64 -45.08 -20.76
N ASP A 456 -13.66 -45.94 -20.65
CA ASP A 456 -14.40 -46.51 -21.78
C ASP A 456 -15.31 -45.47 -22.46
N ALA A 457 -15.96 -44.60 -21.69
CA ALA A 457 -16.69 -43.45 -22.21
C ALA A 457 -15.75 -42.46 -22.91
N SER A 458 -14.57 -42.22 -22.34
CA SER A 458 -13.54 -41.36 -22.92
C SER A 458 -12.87 -41.98 -24.15
N ASN A 459 -12.72 -43.31 -24.22
CA ASN A 459 -12.18 -44.02 -25.39
C ASN A 459 -13.20 -44.14 -26.53
N LYS A 460 -14.50 -44.13 -26.23
CA LYS A 460 -15.57 -44.11 -27.24
C LYS A 460 -15.73 -42.76 -27.92
N MET A 461 -15.31 -41.67 -27.27
CA MET A 461 -15.25 -40.35 -27.90
C MET A 461 -14.01 -40.25 -28.81
N LYS A 462 -14.19 -40.41 -30.12
CA LYS A 462 -13.14 -40.26 -31.15
C LYS A 462 -12.63 -38.80 -31.35
N GLY A 463 -12.63 -37.98 -30.29
CA GLY A 463 -12.05 -36.64 -30.26
C GLY A 463 -11.20 -36.49 -28.99
N GLY A 464 -9.89 -36.73 -29.12
CA GLY A 464 -8.97 -36.93 -28.01
C GLY A 464 -8.93 -35.81 -26.98
N ASN A 465 -9.19 -36.17 -25.72
CA ASN A 465 -8.75 -35.55 -24.46
C ASN A 465 -9.10 -34.06 -24.18
N PHE A 466 -9.58 -33.27 -25.15
CA PHE A 466 -9.87 -31.83 -24.95
C PHE A 466 -11.07 -31.56 -24.04
N LEU A 467 -12.19 -32.27 -24.24
CA LEU A 467 -13.39 -32.07 -23.44
C LEU A 467 -13.16 -32.49 -21.97
N GLY A 468 -12.43 -33.59 -21.76
CA GLY A 468 -12.07 -34.06 -20.41
C GLY A 468 -11.14 -33.07 -19.68
N VAL A 469 -10.15 -32.53 -20.38
CA VAL A 469 -9.22 -31.52 -19.84
C VAL A 469 -9.91 -30.18 -19.59
N PHE A 470 -10.87 -29.79 -20.44
CA PHE A 470 -11.69 -28.59 -20.23
C PHE A 470 -12.56 -28.70 -18.97
N VAL A 471 -13.25 -29.83 -18.78
CA VAL A 471 -14.08 -30.08 -17.57
C VAL A 471 -13.20 -30.15 -16.32
N MET A 472 -12.03 -30.79 -16.40
CA MET A 472 -11.06 -30.78 -15.29
C MET A 472 -10.57 -29.36 -14.97
N GLY A 473 -10.37 -28.50 -15.98
CA GLY A 473 -10.09 -27.08 -15.79
C GLY A 473 -11.22 -26.37 -15.02
N ALA A 474 -12.47 -26.54 -15.43
CA ALA A 474 -13.61 -25.95 -14.73
C ALA A 474 -13.73 -26.40 -13.26
N LEU A 475 -13.53 -27.70 -12.99
CA LEU A 475 -13.54 -28.23 -11.62
C LEU A 475 -12.36 -27.68 -10.80
N SER A 476 -11.19 -27.52 -11.41
CA SER A 476 -10.00 -27.01 -10.74
C SER A 476 -10.16 -25.53 -10.34
N ALA A 477 -10.87 -24.72 -11.13
CA ALA A 477 -11.20 -23.35 -10.75
C ALA A 477 -12.00 -23.28 -9.43
N VAL A 478 -12.91 -24.22 -9.20
CA VAL A 478 -13.67 -24.30 -7.93
C VAL A 478 -12.76 -24.70 -6.76
N ILE A 479 -11.85 -25.64 -6.99
CA ILE A 479 -10.91 -26.13 -5.96
C ILE A 479 -9.88 -25.06 -5.59
N VAL A 480 -9.40 -24.29 -6.56
CA VAL A 480 -8.40 -23.21 -6.38
C VAL A 480 -9.02 -21.97 -5.71
N GLY A 481 -10.36 -21.86 -5.74
CA GLY A 481 -11.13 -20.75 -5.16
C GLY A 481 -10.68 -20.27 -3.78
N PRO A 482 -10.45 -21.14 -2.78
CA PRO A 482 -10.09 -20.66 -1.44
C PRO A 482 -8.64 -20.18 -1.33
N CYS A 483 -7.73 -20.60 -2.22
CA CYS A 483 -6.36 -20.05 -2.26
C CYS A 483 -6.29 -18.64 -2.82
N VAL A 484 -7.22 -18.32 -3.72
CA VAL A 484 -7.29 -17.03 -4.39
C VAL A 484 -8.36 -16.15 -3.75
N ALA A 485 -9.04 -16.64 -2.70
CA ALA A 485 -10.16 -15.96 -2.08
C ALA A 485 -9.86 -14.53 -1.63
N PRO A 486 -8.71 -14.18 -1.00
CA PRO A 486 -8.49 -12.80 -0.56
C PRO A 486 -8.32 -11.81 -1.74
N PRO A 487 -7.45 -12.06 -2.74
CA PRO A 487 -7.37 -11.20 -3.93
C PRO A 487 -8.68 -11.17 -4.73
N LEU A 488 -9.36 -12.32 -4.83
CA LEU A 488 -10.60 -12.45 -5.57
C LEU A 488 -11.75 -11.74 -4.85
N ALA A 489 -11.80 -11.74 -3.51
CA ALA A 489 -12.77 -10.98 -2.72
C ALA A 489 -12.61 -9.46 -2.92
N ALA A 490 -11.37 -8.95 -2.94
CA ALA A 490 -11.10 -7.55 -3.23
C ALA A 490 -11.55 -7.16 -4.65
N ALA A 491 -11.23 -8.00 -5.64
CA ALA A 491 -11.70 -7.85 -7.01
C ALA A 491 -13.23 -7.89 -7.13
N LEU A 492 -13.88 -8.86 -6.48
CA LEU A 492 -15.33 -9.02 -6.48
C LEU A 492 -16.02 -7.85 -5.78
N ALA A 493 -15.46 -7.33 -4.69
CA ALA A 493 -16.00 -6.16 -4.00
C ALA A 493 -15.99 -4.93 -4.92
N PHE A 494 -14.90 -4.71 -5.66
CA PHE A 494 -14.83 -3.65 -6.67
C PHE A 494 -15.85 -3.84 -7.80
N ILE A 495 -15.95 -5.06 -8.34
CA ILE A 495 -16.91 -5.40 -9.41
C ILE A 495 -18.35 -5.21 -8.92
N ALA A 496 -18.67 -5.63 -7.70
CA ALA A 496 -19.98 -5.45 -7.08
C ALA A 496 -20.36 -3.98 -6.91
N GLN A 497 -19.40 -3.09 -6.63
CA GLN A 497 -19.64 -1.64 -6.56
C GLN A 497 -19.89 -0.99 -7.92
N THR A 498 -19.31 -1.53 -9.00
CA THR A 498 -19.48 -0.97 -10.35
C THR A 498 -20.77 -1.45 -11.03
N GLY A 499 -21.33 -2.59 -10.62
CA GLY A 499 -22.56 -3.17 -11.16
C GLY A 499 -22.49 -3.56 -12.64
N ASN A 500 -21.31 -3.47 -13.27
CA ASN A 500 -21.11 -3.73 -14.69
C ASN A 500 -20.72 -5.20 -14.89
N THR A 501 -21.67 -5.99 -15.37
CA THR A 501 -21.52 -7.44 -15.60
C THR A 501 -20.44 -7.77 -16.64
N THR A 502 -20.32 -6.96 -17.69
CA THR A 502 -19.32 -7.12 -18.74
C THR A 502 -17.92 -6.88 -18.19
N LEU A 503 -17.74 -5.82 -17.40
CA LEU A 503 -16.46 -5.51 -16.76
C LEU A 503 -16.07 -6.61 -15.76
N GLY A 504 -17.02 -7.08 -14.94
CA GLY A 504 -16.78 -8.17 -13.99
C GLY A 504 -16.39 -9.49 -14.65
N GLY A 505 -17.09 -9.86 -15.74
CA GLY A 505 -16.79 -11.07 -16.50
C GLY A 505 -15.43 -11.01 -17.19
N VAL A 506 -15.13 -9.90 -17.88
CA VAL A 506 -13.85 -9.74 -18.61
C VAL A 506 -12.67 -9.65 -17.64
N ALA A 507 -12.80 -8.94 -16.52
CA ALA A 507 -11.72 -8.80 -15.53
C ALA A 507 -11.30 -10.16 -14.96
N LEU A 508 -12.25 -11.00 -14.52
CA LEU A 508 -11.93 -12.33 -14.00
C LEU A 508 -11.51 -13.33 -15.09
N PHE A 509 -12.04 -13.21 -16.30
CA PHE A 509 -11.57 -14.00 -17.44
C PHE A 509 -10.08 -13.75 -17.73
N VAL A 510 -9.67 -12.48 -17.77
CA VAL A 510 -8.29 -12.10 -18.04
C VAL A 510 -7.36 -12.43 -16.89
N LEU A 511 -7.83 -12.33 -15.64
CA LEU A 511 -7.09 -12.80 -14.47
C LEU A 511 -6.82 -14.31 -14.54
N ALA A 512 -7.79 -15.12 -14.94
CA ALA A 512 -7.62 -16.56 -15.15
C ALA A 512 -6.64 -16.87 -16.30
N LEU A 513 -6.70 -16.10 -17.40
CA LEU A 513 -5.73 -16.21 -18.49
C LEU A 513 -4.31 -15.89 -18.01
N GLY A 514 -4.13 -14.86 -17.19
CA GLY A 514 -2.84 -14.50 -16.59
C GLY A 514 -2.25 -15.64 -15.76
N MET A 515 -3.06 -16.30 -14.93
CA MET A 515 -2.65 -17.49 -14.17
C MET A 515 -2.32 -18.69 -15.08
N GLY A 516 -2.96 -18.79 -16.24
CA GLY A 516 -2.74 -19.84 -17.22
C GLY A 516 -1.46 -19.69 -18.04
N VAL A 517 -0.86 -18.50 -18.11
CA VAL A 517 0.33 -18.24 -18.93
C VAL A 517 1.51 -19.16 -18.57
N PRO A 518 1.89 -19.34 -17.29
CA PRO A 518 2.96 -20.28 -16.95
C PRO A 518 2.63 -21.73 -17.33
N LEU A 519 1.37 -22.15 -17.20
CA LEU A 519 0.92 -23.49 -17.60
C LEU A 519 1.02 -23.69 -19.12
N LEU A 520 0.65 -22.68 -19.91
CA LEU A 520 0.77 -22.69 -21.36
C LEU A 520 2.24 -22.74 -21.80
N LEU A 521 3.12 -21.99 -21.14
CA LEU A 521 4.58 -22.04 -21.38
C LEU A 521 5.16 -23.44 -21.10
N VAL A 522 4.75 -24.08 -20.00
CA VAL A 522 5.15 -25.45 -19.71
C VAL A 522 4.59 -26.43 -20.74
N GLY A 523 3.34 -26.27 -21.17
CA GLY A 523 2.73 -27.07 -22.24
C GLY A 523 3.46 -26.95 -23.59
N LEU A 524 3.90 -25.74 -23.94
CA LEU A 524 4.73 -25.46 -25.14
C LEU A 524 6.11 -26.13 -25.05
N SER A 525 6.66 -26.23 -23.85
CA SER A 525 7.98 -26.85 -23.63
C SER A 525 7.98 -28.38 -23.77
N ALA A 526 6.81 -29.01 -23.95
CA ALA A 526 6.63 -30.46 -24.15
C ALA A 526 7.37 -31.33 -23.12
N GLY A 527 7.54 -30.84 -21.88
CA GLY A 527 8.27 -31.53 -20.82
C GLY A 527 9.80 -31.53 -20.97
N ALA A 528 10.37 -30.83 -21.97
CA ALA A 528 11.82 -30.77 -22.17
C ALA A 528 12.56 -30.02 -21.04
N LEU A 529 11.86 -29.15 -20.31
CA LEU A 529 12.42 -28.38 -19.19
C LEU A 529 12.33 -29.13 -17.85
N LEU A 530 11.56 -30.22 -17.76
CA LEU A 530 11.28 -30.90 -16.50
C LEU A 530 12.21 -32.13 -16.33
N PRO A 531 12.98 -32.20 -15.22
CA PRO A 531 13.79 -33.38 -14.93
C PRO A 531 12.90 -34.61 -14.73
N ARG A 532 13.42 -35.80 -15.05
CA ARG A 532 12.69 -37.06 -14.84
C ARG A 532 12.24 -37.15 -13.38
N ALA A 533 11.00 -37.58 -13.17
CA ALA A 533 10.43 -37.80 -11.85
C ALA A 533 11.37 -38.70 -11.00
N GLY A 534 11.84 -38.16 -9.88
CA GLY A 534 12.80 -38.81 -8.97
C GLY A 534 12.58 -38.37 -7.52
N GLY A 535 13.49 -38.72 -6.61
CA GLY A 535 13.34 -38.46 -5.16
C GLY A 535 13.13 -36.99 -4.76
N TRP A 536 13.61 -36.04 -5.58
CA TRP A 536 13.34 -34.61 -5.39
C TRP A 536 11.85 -34.27 -5.43
N MET A 537 11.05 -34.99 -6.22
CA MET A 537 9.60 -34.76 -6.33
C MET A 537 8.88 -35.05 -5.00
N ASN A 538 9.37 -36.00 -4.20
CA ASN A 538 8.79 -36.27 -2.88
C ASN A 538 9.09 -35.13 -1.89
N ALA A 539 10.30 -34.58 -1.92
CA ALA A 539 10.65 -33.41 -1.10
C ALA A 539 9.76 -32.20 -1.44
N VAL A 540 9.51 -31.97 -2.74
CA VAL A 540 8.61 -30.91 -3.21
C VAL A 540 7.17 -31.18 -2.75
N LYS A 541 6.64 -32.40 -2.92
CA LYS A 541 5.29 -32.78 -2.47
C LYS A 541 5.09 -32.53 -0.97
N TYR A 542 6.05 -32.93 -0.14
CA TYR A 542 5.95 -32.74 1.31
C TYR A 542 6.00 -31.26 1.71
N PHE A 543 6.87 -30.47 1.07
CA PHE A 543 6.93 -29.02 1.31
C PHE A 543 5.60 -28.33 0.98
N PHE A 544 5.04 -28.58 -0.20
CA PHE A 544 3.74 -28.01 -0.59
C PHE A 544 2.58 -28.56 0.25
N GLY A 545 2.64 -29.82 0.68
CA GLY A 545 1.65 -30.41 1.60
C GLY A 545 1.62 -29.72 2.97
N VAL A 546 2.77 -29.44 3.56
CA VAL A 546 2.87 -28.69 4.84
C VAL A 546 2.36 -27.26 4.67
N MET A 547 2.69 -26.60 3.56
CA MET A 547 2.21 -25.25 3.27
C MET A 547 0.69 -25.21 3.05
N MET A 548 0.10 -26.21 2.39
CA MET A 548 -1.36 -26.33 2.27
C MET A 548 -2.04 -26.46 3.64
N LEU A 549 -1.47 -27.24 4.56
CA LEU A 549 -1.97 -27.35 5.93
C LEU A 549 -1.84 -26.02 6.70
N ALA A 550 -0.72 -25.29 6.54
CA ALA A 550 -0.55 -23.97 7.15
C ALA A 550 -1.65 -23.00 6.70
N ILE A 551 -1.95 -22.97 5.39
CA ILE A 551 -3.02 -22.15 4.82
C ILE A 551 -4.39 -22.61 5.34
N ALA A 552 -4.63 -23.91 5.47
CA ALA A 552 -5.88 -24.44 6.01
C ALA A 552 -6.12 -24.00 7.47
N ILE A 553 -5.07 -24.07 8.30
CA ILE A 553 -5.11 -23.61 9.70
C ILE A 553 -5.34 -22.09 9.75
N TYR A 554 -4.68 -21.33 8.87
CA TYR A 554 -4.89 -19.89 8.76
C TYR A 554 -6.34 -19.55 8.34
N LEU A 555 -6.90 -20.27 7.37
CA LEU A 555 -8.27 -20.04 6.86
C LEU A 555 -9.34 -20.30 7.93
N ILE A 556 -9.14 -21.30 8.77
CA ILE A 556 -10.09 -21.64 9.85
C ILE A 556 -9.86 -20.83 11.13
N SER A 557 -8.76 -20.08 11.21
CA SER A 557 -8.40 -19.26 12.38
C SER A 557 -9.49 -18.31 12.90
N PRO A 558 -10.37 -17.72 12.07
CA PRO A 558 -11.45 -16.86 12.58
C PRO A 558 -12.57 -17.63 13.28
N ILE A 559 -12.71 -18.94 13.04
CA ILE A 559 -13.81 -19.78 13.53
C ILE A 559 -13.42 -20.55 14.81
N ILE A 560 -12.13 -20.88 14.96
CA ILE A 560 -11.64 -21.65 16.10
C ILE A 560 -11.16 -20.75 17.24
N PRO A 561 -11.36 -21.16 18.50
CA PRO A 561 -10.83 -20.42 19.64
C PRO A 561 -9.29 -20.43 19.61
N SER A 562 -8.67 -19.36 20.12
CA SER A 562 -7.23 -19.11 19.98
C SER A 562 -6.34 -20.25 20.47
N TRP A 563 -6.74 -20.97 21.51
CA TRP A 563 -6.01 -22.14 22.03
C TRP A 563 -5.94 -23.30 21.01
N VAL A 564 -7.01 -23.54 20.24
CA VAL A 564 -7.02 -24.58 19.19
C VAL A 564 -6.14 -24.16 18.02
N ASN A 565 -6.16 -22.88 17.63
CA ASN A 565 -5.31 -22.37 16.57
C ASN A 565 -3.82 -22.54 16.90
N MET A 566 -3.45 -22.17 18.13
CA MET A 566 -2.08 -22.35 18.63
C MET A 566 -1.66 -23.82 18.68
N LEU A 567 -2.59 -24.73 19.00
CA LEU A 567 -2.37 -26.18 19.03
C LEU A 567 -2.14 -26.75 17.63
N LEU A 568 -2.95 -26.34 16.67
CA LEU A 568 -2.82 -26.76 15.28
C LEU A 568 -1.49 -26.31 14.67
N TRP A 569 -1.07 -25.06 14.93
CA TRP A 569 0.25 -24.58 14.51
C TRP A 569 1.39 -25.34 15.18
N ALA A 570 1.29 -25.63 16.48
CA ALA A 570 2.30 -26.40 17.17
C ALA A 570 2.41 -27.83 16.61
N LEU A 571 1.28 -28.52 16.39
CA LEU A 571 1.24 -29.84 15.74
C LEU A 571 1.83 -29.81 14.34
N LEU A 572 1.54 -28.76 13.54
CA LEU A 572 2.09 -28.62 12.21
C LEU A 572 3.62 -28.48 12.23
N LEU A 573 4.16 -27.62 13.11
CA LEU A 573 5.62 -27.42 13.20
C LEU A 573 6.33 -28.68 13.72
N ILE A 574 5.75 -29.37 14.71
CA ILE A 574 6.31 -30.61 15.26
C ILE A 574 6.27 -31.74 14.23
N SER A 575 5.14 -31.94 13.55
CA SER A 575 5.03 -32.97 12.49
C SER A 575 5.99 -32.69 11.34
N SER A 576 6.14 -31.43 10.93
CA SER A 576 7.11 -31.02 9.91
C SER A 576 8.55 -31.29 10.35
N ALA A 577 8.88 -31.01 11.62
CA ALA A 577 10.20 -31.31 12.18
C ALA A 577 10.52 -32.81 12.21
N ILE A 578 9.53 -33.65 12.52
CA ILE A 578 9.68 -35.11 12.51
C ILE A 578 9.91 -35.61 11.07
N TYR A 579 9.16 -35.10 10.08
CA TYR A 579 9.36 -35.46 8.67
C TYR A 579 10.74 -35.05 8.14
N LEU A 580 11.33 -33.98 8.68
CA LEU A 580 12.71 -33.56 8.40
C LEU A 580 13.79 -34.39 9.11
N HIS A 581 13.41 -35.50 9.76
CA HIS A 581 14.31 -36.40 10.48
C HIS A 581 15.11 -35.66 11.57
N ALA A 582 14.49 -34.70 12.25
CA ALA A 582 15.15 -33.91 13.30
C ALA A 582 15.66 -34.78 14.47
N LEU A 583 14.99 -35.91 14.74
CA LEU A 583 15.31 -36.82 15.85
C LEU A 583 16.25 -37.97 15.46
N ASP A 584 16.51 -38.19 14.17
CA ASP A 584 17.33 -39.32 13.72
C ASP A 584 18.83 -39.02 13.79
N THR A 585 19.63 -40.02 14.14
CA THR A 585 21.09 -39.90 14.26
C THR A 585 21.73 -39.69 12.89
N LEU A 586 22.61 -38.68 12.75
CA LEU A 586 23.32 -38.44 11.49
C LEU A 586 24.39 -39.52 11.26
N PRO A 587 24.42 -40.18 10.08
CA PRO A 587 25.55 -41.02 9.72
C PRO A 587 26.83 -40.17 9.54
N ALA A 588 27.98 -40.75 9.90
CA ALA A 588 29.28 -40.05 9.95
C ALA A 588 29.72 -39.41 8.61
N HIS A 589 29.15 -39.86 7.48
CA HIS A 589 29.40 -39.35 6.12
C HIS A 589 28.23 -38.54 5.52
N ALA A 590 27.41 -37.87 6.33
CA ALA A 590 26.33 -37.04 5.82
C ALA A 590 26.83 -35.77 5.10
N SER A 591 26.29 -35.49 3.90
CA SER A 591 26.55 -34.28 3.11
C SER A 591 26.16 -33.00 3.87
N GLY A 592 26.81 -31.87 3.54
CA GLY A 592 26.50 -30.58 4.16
C GLY A 592 25.03 -30.17 4.03
N TRP A 593 24.38 -30.58 2.93
CA TRP A 593 22.95 -30.35 2.68
C TRP A 593 22.05 -31.06 3.71
N ASN A 594 22.35 -32.31 4.07
CA ASN A 594 21.53 -33.03 5.06
C ASN A 594 21.68 -32.46 6.48
N ARG A 595 22.85 -31.88 6.81
CA ARG A 595 23.07 -31.20 8.10
C ARG A 595 22.24 -29.93 8.23
N LEU A 596 22.10 -29.19 7.13
CA LEU A 596 21.33 -27.96 7.01
C LEU A 596 19.82 -28.18 7.24
N TRP A 597 19.22 -29.14 6.52
CA TRP A 597 17.81 -29.50 6.65
C TRP A 597 17.48 -30.02 8.05
N LYS A 598 18.40 -30.74 8.69
CA LYS A 598 18.24 -31.13 10.08
C LYS A 598 18.26 -29.93 11.03
N GLY A 599 19.18 -28.98 10.83
CA GLY A 599 19.22 -27.74 11.61
C GLY A 599 17.88 -27.00 11.56
N LEU A 600 17.31 -26.87 10.36
CA LEU A 600 15.98 -26.29 10.17
C LEU A 600 14.90 -27.10 10.91
N GLY A 601 14.91 -28.43 10.80
CA GLY A 601 13.99 -29.32 11.52
C GLY A 601 14.06 -29.19 13.05
N VAL A 602 15.25 -29.00 13.62
CA VAL A 602 15.42 -28.78 15.07
C VAL A 602 14.87 -27.42 15.50
N VAL A 603 15.08 -26.36 14.71
CA VAL A 603 14.50 -25.04 14.99
C VAL A 603 12.97 -25.09 14.95
N LEU A 604 12.40 -25.77 13.94
CA LEU A 604 10.96 -26.02 13.84
C LEU A 604 10.41 -26.79 15.06
N LEU A 605 11.14 -27.80 15.54
CA LEU A 605 10.78 -28.56 16.73
C LEU A 605 10.76 -27.69 17.99
N ILE A 606 11.79 -26.87 18.20
CA ILE A 606 11.89 -25.94 19.33
C ILE A 606 10.76 -24.91 19.27
N GLY A 607 10.49 -24.35 18.08
CA GLY A 607 9.36 -23.46 17.83
C GLY A 607 8.02 -24.09 18.20
N GLY A 608 7.75 -25.30 17.72
CA GLY A 608 6.54 -26.05 18.04
C GLY A 608 6.39 -26.38 19.54
N LEU A 609 7.47 -26.79 20.21
CA LEU A 609 7.47 -27.02 21.66
C LEU A 609 7.25 -25.71 22.44
N SER A 610 7.83 -24.60 22.00
CA SER A 610 7.62 -23.30 22.66
C SER A 610 6.18 -22.84 22.57
N LEU A 611 5.49 -23.08 21.44
CA LEU A 611 4.06 -22.81 21.31
C LEU A 611 3.22 -23.71 22.24
N LEU A 612 3.55 -25.00 22.35
CA LEU A 612 2.89 -25.90 23.32
C LEU A 612 3.09 -25.45 24.76
N LEU A 613 4.33 -25.10 25.13
CA LEU A 613 4.66 -24.61 26.48
C LEU A 613 3.97 -23.27 26.78
N GLY A 614 3.95 -22.35 25.81
CA GLY A 614 3.24 -21.08 25.91
C GLY A 614 1.74 -21.26 26.10
N MET A 615 1.12 -22.16 25.33
CA MET A 615 -0.30 -22.49 25.48
C MET A 615 -0.61 -23.12 26.84
N LEU A 616 0.20 -24.08 27.30
CA LEU A 616 0.06 -24.70 28.61
C LEU A 616 0.24 -23.68 29.75
N ALA A 617 1.07 -22.66 29.53
CA ALA A 617 1.24 -21.52 30.43
C ALA A 617 0.12 -20.47 30.32
N GLY A 618 -0.87 -20.65 29.45
CA GLY A 618 -2.01 -19.73 29.28
C GLY A 618 -1.79 -18.60 28.28
N SER A 619 -0.68 -18.59 27.54
CA SER A 619 -0.47 -17.65 26.43
C SER A 619 -1.47 -17.92 25.30
N ARG A 620 -1.98 -16.84 24.71
CA ARG A 620 -2.88 -16.87 23.54
C ARG A 620 -2.28 -16.16 22.33
N ASP A 621 -0.99 -15.84 22.38
CA ASP A 621 -0.29 -15.09 21.35
C ASP A 621 0.69 -16.01 20.58
N LEU A 622 0.51 -16.11 19.26
CA LEU A 622 1.35 -16.91 18.36
C LEU A 622 2.77 -16.33 18.21
N LEU A 623 2.93 -15.01 18.30
CA LEU A 623 4.21 -14.32 18.11
C LEU A 623 5.01 -14.22 19.41
N GLN A 624 4.36 -14.32 20.57
CA GLN A 624 5.00 -14.29 21.89
C GLN A 624 4.50 -15.42 22.81
N PRO A 625 4.72 -16.70 22.45
CA PRO A 625 4.25 -17.83 23.24
C PRO A 625 4.77 -17.82 24.68
N LEU A 626 6.01 -17.37 24.86
CA LEU A 626 6.69 -17.32 26.16
C LEU A 626 6.49 -16.00 26.91
N GLY A 627 5.63 -15.09 26.43
CA GLY A 627 5.37 -13.78 27.06
C GLY A 627 4.91 -13.89 28.51
N VAL A 628 4.20 -14.97 28.86
CA VAL A 628 3.73 -15.26 30.23
C VAL A 628 4.91 -15.44 31.21
N PHE A 629 6.08 -15.89 30.73
CA PHE A 629 7.27 -16.07 31.57
C PHE A 629 8.12 -14.81 31.72
N LYS A 630 7.87 -13.75 30.94
CA LYS A 630 8.57 -12.46 31.06
C LYS A 630 8.07 -11.61 32.25
N GLY A 631 7.04 -12.07 32.97
CA GLY A 631 6.41 -11.34 34.08
C GLY A 631 6.26 -12.14 35.38
N GLN A 632 7.21 -13.02 35.72
CA GLN A 632 7.11 -13.88 36.89
C GLN A 632 7.77 -13.27 38.15
N THR A 633 7.14 -12.24 38.70
CA THR A 633 7.10 -12.02 40.17
C THR A 633 5.67 -11.73 40.56
N THR A 634 4.85 -12.78 40.63
CA THR A 634 3.74 -12.98 41.61
C THR A 634 2.96 -14.23 41.20
N VAL A 635 3.38 -15.37 41.75
CA VAL A 635 2.52 -16.56 41.82
C VAL A 635 1.59 -16.34 43.00
N GLY A 636 0.32 -16.09 42.71
CA GLY A 636 -0.73 -15.87 43.71
C GLY A 636 -1.59 -14.66 43.34
N THR A 637 -2.88 -14.90 43.13
CA THR A 637 -3.93 -13.93 42.76
C THR A 637 -3.84 -13.30 41.37
N ALA A 638 -4.08 -14.11 40.33
CA ALA A 638 -4.61 -13.63 39.05
C ALA A 638 -6.07 -14.07 38.87
N MET A 639 -6.90 -13.68 39.84
CA MET A 639 -8.29 -13.29 39.58
C MET A 639 -8.34 -11.81 39.93
N ALA A 640 -8.79 -10.96 39.00
CA ALA A 640 -8.78 -9.49 39.05
C ALA A 640 -7.44 -8.81 38.69
N ALA A 641 -7.00 -8.95 37.44
CA ALA A 641 -6.51 -7.79 36.71
C ALA A 641 -7.73 -7.21 35.97
N GLU A 642 -8.37 -6.22 36.59
CA GLU A 642 -9.44 -5.45 35.96
C GLU A 642 -8.95 -4.85 34.64
N SER A 643 -9.87 -4.88 33.66
CA SER A 643 -9.78 -4.29 32.34
C SER A 643 -9.17 -2.88 32.34
N HIS A 644 -7.93 -2.75 31.87
CA HIS A 644 -7.38 -1.50 31.32
C HIS A 644 -7.85 -1.28 29.86
N GLY A 645 -9.09 -1.65 29.57
CA GLY A 645 -9.77 -1.43 28.30
C GLY A 645 -11.00 -0.55 28.49
N LEU A 646 -11.33 0.23 27.46
CA LEU A 646 -12.56 1.01 27.40
C LEU A 646 -13.79 0.12 27.67
N ALA A 647 -14.68 0.55 28.58
CA ALA A 647 -15.86 -0.22 28.93
C ALA A 647 -16.95 -0.03 27.86
N PHE A 648 -16.99 -0.94 26.89
CA PHE A 648 -18.03 -0.96 25.86
C PHE A 648 -19.29 -1.65 26.36
N GLU A 649 -20.44 -1.01 26.12
CA GLU A 649 -21.74 -1.58 26.39
C GLU A 649 -22.34 -2.22 25.13
N LYS A 650 -22.69 -3.50 25.22
CA LYS A 650 -23.21 -4.25 24.07
C LYS A 650 -24.66 -3.89 23.75
N VAL A 651 -24.91 -3.60 22.48
CA VAL A 651 -26.25 -3.32 21.92
C VAL A 651 -26.58 -4.37 20.86
N LYS A 652 -27.74 -5.02 20.99
CA LYS A 652 -28.11 -6.17 20.13
C LYS A 652 -29.05 -5.82 18.98
N ASP A 653 -29.84 -4.76 19.12
CA ASP A 653 -30.84 -4.39 18.12
C ASP A 653 -31.01 -2.87 18.02
N VAL A 654 -31.74 -2.47 16.98
CA VAL A 654 -31.99 -1.05 16.66
C VAL A 654 -32.77 -0.35 17.77
N ALA A 655 -33.71 -1.04 18.42
CA ALA A 655 -34.53 -0.46 19.47
C ALA A 655 -33.73 -0.17 20.75
N ALA A 656 -32.85 -1.10 21.13
CA ALA A 656 -31.92 -0.94 22.24
C ALA A 656 -30.90 0.19 21.95
N LEU A 657 -30.45 0.32 20.70
CA LEU A 657 -29.59 1.44 20.28
C LEU A 657 -30.31 2.78 20.45
N ASP A 658 -31.52 2.91 19.91
CA ASP A 658 -32.29 4.15 19.99
C ASP A 658 -32.63 4.53 21.44
N ALA A 659 -32.92 3.55 22.29
CA ALA A 659 -33.15 3.78 23.73
C ALA A 659 -31.90 4.35 24.43
N ARG A 660 -30.70 3.84 24.12
CA ARG A 660 -29.45 4.35 24.70
C ARG A 660 -29.02 5.70 24.13
N LEU A 661 -29.27 5.94 22.85
CA LEU A 661 -29.06 7.26 22.24
C LEU A 661 -29.98 8.31 22.88
N ALA A 662 -31.25 7.99 23.14
CA ALA A 662 -32.18 8.89 23.83
C ALA A 662 -31.75 9.20 25.27
N GLN A 663 -31.23 8.21 25.99
CA GLN A 663 -30.68 8.41 27.33
C GLN A 663 -29.42 9.30 27.30
N ALA A 664 -28.46 9.00 26.42
CA ALA A 664 -27.24 9.79 26.28
C ALA A 664 -27.51 11.25 25.88
N LYS A 665 -28.52 11.47 25.02
CA LYS A 665 -29.00 12.82 24.68
C LYS A 665 -29.57 13.57 25.88
N THR A 666 -30.29 12.88 26.77
CA THR A 666 -30.83 13.49 28.00
C THR A 666 -29.71 13.84 28.98
N ASP A 667 -28.66 13.02 29.03
CA ASP A 667 -27.49 13.23 29.86
C ASP A 667 -26.49 14.25 29.28
N GLY A 668 -26.70 14.71 28.03
CA GLY A 668 -25.80 15.61 27.31
C GLY A 668 -24.42 15.00 27.00
N ARG A 669 -24.34 13.67 26.86
CA ARG A 669 -23.08 12.93 26.66
C ARG A 669 -22.88 12.55 25.19
N GLU A 670 -21.63 12.64 24.73
CA GLU A 670 -21.19 12.12 23.44
C GLU A 670 -21.37 10.59 23.38
N VAL A 671 -21.66 10.03 22.21
CA VAL A 671 -21.79 8.58 22.01
C VAL A 671 -20.88 8.12 20.88
N MET A 672 -20.17 7.01 21.10
CA MET A 672 -19.44 6.29 20.06
C MET A 672 -19.99 4.87 19.96
N LEU A 673 -20.47 4.49 18.78
CA LEU A 673 -20.92 3.13 18.46
C LEU A 673 -19.86 2.42 17.63
N ASP A 674 -19.32 1.33 18.16
CA ASP A 674 -18.38 0.42 17.49
C ASP A 674 -19.12 -0.80 16.92
N PHE A 675 -18.97 -1.06 15.62
CA PHE A 675 -19.44 -2.29 14.98
C PHE A 675 -18.32 -3.33 15.04
N TYR A 676 -18.54 -4.39 15.81
CA TYR A 676 -17.53 -5.41 16.12
C TYR A 676 -17.94 -6.80 15.61
N ALA A 677 -16.95 -7.64 15.26
CA ALA A 677 -17.16 -9.08 15.13
C ALA A 677 -15.91 -9.90 15.52
N ASP A 678 -16.11 -11.11 16.06
CA ASP A 678 -15.00 -12.00 16.45
C ASP A 678 -14.11 -12.42 15.27
N TRP A 679 -14.69 -12.54 14.08
CA TRP A 679 -13.97 -12.91 12.85
C TRP A 679 -13.25 -11.72 12.20
N CYS A 680 -13.46 -10.50 12.69
CA CYS A 680 -12.91 -9.29 12.13
C CYS A 680 -11.49 -9.01 12.66
N VAL A 681 -10.49 -9.23 11.80
CA VAL A 681 -9.07 -8.98 12.14
C VAL A 681 -8.83 -7.51 12.47
N SER A 682 -9.34 -6.60 11.65
CA SER A 682 -9.17 -5.15 11.86
C SER A 682 -9.83 -4.62 13.13
N CYS A 683 -10.89 -5.29 13.61
CA CYS A 683 -11.53 -4.97 14.89
C CYS A 683 -10.57 -5.31 16.05
N LYS A 684 -9.95 -6.49 16.00
CA LYS A 684 -8.96 -6.92 16.99
C LYS A 684 -7.69 -6.07 16.95
N GLU A 685 -7.27 -5.62 15.76
CA GLU A 685 -6.19 -4.66 15.61
C GLU A 685 -6.53 -3.32 16.28
N MET A 686 -7.75 -2.83 16.10
CA MET A 686 -8.21 -1.58 16.72
C MET A 686 -8.30 -1.70 18.25
N GLU A 687 -8.82 -2.81 18.78
CA GLU A 687 -8.80 -3.09 20.22
C GLU A 687 -7.38 -3.15 20.80
N ARG A 688 -6.46 -3.80 20.08
CA ARG A 688 -5.10 -4.06 20.56
C ARG A 688 -4.17 -2.86 20.44
N PHE A 689 -4.30 -2.06 19.39
CA PHE A 689 -3.36 -0.98 19.07
C PHE A 689 -3.95 0.41 19.30
N THR A 690 -5.27 0.59 19.15
CA THR A 690 -5.90 1.92 19.16
C THR A 690 -6.67 2.17 20.46
N PHE A 691 -7.54 1.25 20.89
CA PHE A 691 -8.30 1.39 22.13
C PHE A 691 -7.47 1.14 23.40
N SER A 692 -6.29 0.54 23.26
CA SER A 692 -5.30 0.37 24.32
C SER A 692 -4.41 1.61 24.54
N ASP A 693 -4.41 2.60 23.61
CA ASP A 693 -3.62 3.83 23.75
C ASP A 693 -4.23 4.75 24.82
N ALA A 694 -3.41 5.16 25.80
CA ALA A 694 -3.84 5.97 26.93
C ALA A 694 -4.47 7.32 26.52
N ARG A 695 -4.05 7.91 25.39
CA ARG A 695 -4.59 9.18 24.88
C ARG A 695 -6.01 9.00 24.36
N VAL A 696 -6.26 7.89 23.65
CA VAL A 696 -7.59 7.51 23.15
C VAL A 696 -8.52 7.23 24.32
N GLN A 697 -8.05 6.49 25.33
CA GLN A 697 -8.83 6.21 26.53
C GLN A 697 -9.21 7.49 27.29
N THR A 698 -8.29 8.46 27.35
CA THR A 698 -8.54 9.75 28.02
C THR A 698 -9.59 10.58 27.28
N ARG A 699 -9.55 10.64 25.94
CA ARG A 699 -10.54 11.38 25.13
C ARG A 699 -11.94 10.78 25.21
N LEU A 700 -12.03 9.45 25.30
CA LEU A 700 -13.29 8.71 25.31
C LEU A 700 -13.86 8.47 26.72
N LYS A 701 -13.17 8.89 27.78
CA LYS A 701 -13.58 8.66 29.17
C LYS A 701 -14.96 9.23 29.52
N ASN A 702 -15.35 10.33 28.87
CA ASN A 702 -16.64 11.01 29.10
C ASN A 702 -17.70 10.66 28.05
N ALA A 703 -17.35 9.87 27.04
CA ALA A 703 -18.27 9.41 26.00
C ALA A 703 -18.93 8.09 26.42
N VAL A 704 -20.17 7.88 26.00
CA VAL A 704 -20.87 6.60 26.11
C VAL A 704 -20.37 5.70 24.99
N LEU A 705 -19.74 4.60 25.33
CA LEU A 705 -19.16 3.65 24.38
C LEU A 705 -20.11 2.48 24.20
N LEU A 706 -20.73 2.39 23.03
CA LEU A 706 -21.63 1.32 22.64
C LEU A 706 -20.91 0.39 21.66
N GLN A 707 -21.17 -0.91 21.73
CA GLN A 707 -20.66 -1.88 20.78
C GLN A 707 -21.81 -2.72 20.21
N ALA A 708 -21.97 -2.69 18.89
CA ALA A 708 -22.86 -3.58 18.15
C ALA A 708 -22.07 -4.83 17.72
N ASP A 709 -22.33 -5.94 18.39
CA ASP A 709 -21.71 -7.24 18.11
C ASP A 709 -22.45 -7.93 16.96
N VAL A 710 -21.90 -7.84 15.74
CA VAL A 710 -22.48 -8.39 14.51
C VAL A 710 -21.88 -9.75 14.14
N THR A 711 -21.26 -10.45 15.10
CA THR A 711 -20.59 -11.75 14.86
C THR A 711 -21.54 -12.79 14.27
N ALA A 712 -22.79 -12.83 14.74
CA ALA A 712 -23.78 -13.82 14.34
C ALA A 712 -24.42 -13.55 12.96
N THR A 713 -24.31 -12.32 12.43
CA THR A 713 -24.94 -11.87 11.18
C THR A 713 -26.45 -12.20 11.11
N ASN A 714 -27.16 -12.03 12.23
CA ASN A 714 -28.61 -12.23 12.28
C ASN A 714 -29.36 -11.05 11.60
N ASP A 715 -30.68 -11.11 11.47
CA ASP A 715 -31.44 -10.07 10.76
C ASP A 715 -31.45 -8.71 11.49
N ALA A 716 -31.28 -8.68 12.81
CA ALA A 716 -31.08 -7.46 13.58
C ALA A 716 -29.70 -6.83 13.31
N ASP A 717 -28.65 -7.65 13.22
CA ASP A 717 -27.29 -7.22 12.89
C ASP A 717 -27.24 -6.59 11.48
N LYS A 718 -27.90 -7.23 10.51
CA LYS A 718 -28.03 -6.71 9.14
C LYS A 718 -28.82 -5.40 9.11
N ALA A 719 -29.88 -5.29 9.91
CA ALA A 719 -30.67 -4.07 10.00
C ALA A 719 -29.84 -2.91 10.58
N LEU A 720 -29.01 -3.17 11.59
CA LEU A 720 -28.07 -2.19 12.15
C LEU A 720 -27.04 -1.74 11.10
N LEU A 721 -26.35 -2.67 10.44
CA LEU A 721 -25.36 -2.34 9.40
C LEU A 721 -26.00 -1.55 8.23
N LYS A 722 -27.19 -1.96 7.81
CA LYS A 722 -27.93 -1.30 6.71
C LYS A 722 -28.37 0.13 7.09
N ARG A 723 -28.76 0.37 8.34
CA ARG A 723 -29.14 1.72 8.82
C ARG A 723 -28.01 2.74 8.64
N PHE A 724 -26.77 2.32 8.87
CA PHE A 724 -25.59 3.18 8.77
C PHE A 724 -24.81 3.03 7.46
N ASN A 725 -25.34 2.27 6.50
CA ASN A 725 -24.71 2.00 5.21
C ASN A 725 -23.30 1.38 5.34
N LEU A 726 -23.09 0.54 6.36
CA LEU A 726 -21.84 -0.17 6.62
C LEU A 726 -21.89 -1.56 5.98
N PHE A 727 -20.82 -1.94 5.26
CA PHE A 727 -20.71 -3.26 4.62
C PHE A 727 -20.32 -4.37 5.61
N GLY A 728 -19.65 -4.00 6.69
CA GLY A 728 -19.16 -4.92 7.71
C GLY A 728 -18.29 -4.18 8.74
N PRO A 729 -17.87 -4.88 9.80
CA PRO A 729 -17.00 -4.33 10.83
C PRO A 729 -15.52 -4.29 10.37
N PRO A 730 -14.68 -3.42 10.96
CA PRO A 730 -15.01 -2.42 11.96
C PRO A 730 -15.60 -1.16 11.33
N GLY A 731 -16.63 -0.62 11.97
CA GLY A 731 -17.24 0.66 11.62
C GLY A 731 -17.55 1.44 12.89
N LEU A 732 -17.23 2.72 12.93
CA LEU A 732 -17.49 3.58 14.08
C LEU A 732 -18.39 4.75 13.67
N VAL A 733 -19.44 4.95 14.45
CA VAL A 733 -20.42 6.03 14.26
C VAL A 733 -20.46 6.87 15.54
N PHE A 734 -20.53 8.19 15.38
CA PHE A 734 -20.43 9.15 16.47
C PHE A 734 -21.67 10.02 16.59
N TRP A 735 -22.04 10.39 17.81
CA TRP A 735 -23.06 11.40 18.12
C TRP A 735 -22.49 12.44 19.08
N ASN A 736 -22.79 13.71 18.81
CA ASN A 736 -22.40 14.81 19.69
C ASN A 736 -23.30 14.87 20.95
N GLY A 737 -22.94 15.72 21.92
CA GLY A 737 -23.73 15.90 23.16
C GLY A 737 -25.16 16.46 22.95
N ALA A 738 -25.47 17.01 21.78
CA ALA A 738 -26.83 17.42 21.40
C ALA A 738 -27.68 16.25 20.85
N GLY A 739 -27.07 15.07 20.68
CA GLY A 739 -27.70 13.89 20.11
C GLY A 739 -27.83 13.93 18.58
N GLU A 740 -27.07 14.81 17.91
CA GLU A 740 -26.96 14.82 16.45
C GLU A 740 -25.88 13.84 16.01
N GLN A 741 -26.23 13.01 15.03
CA GLN A 741 -25.30 12.06 14.44
C GLN A 741 -24.25 12.80 13.61
N SER A 742 -22.98 12.50 13.82
CA SER A 742 -21.91 13.02 12.98
C SER A 742 -22.02 12.46 11.57
N ALA A 743 -21.80 13.31 10.57
CA ALA A 743 -21.62 12.85 9.18
C ALA A 743 -20.32 12.04 9.01
N TYR A 744 -19.40 12.16 9.97
CA TYR A 744 -18.12 11.47 9.95
C TYR A 744 -18.23 10.06 10.52
N GLN A 745 -17.72 9.08 9.77
CA GLN A 745 -17.73 7.66 10.12
C GLN A 745 -16.32 7.11 9.88
N VAL A 746 -15.82 6.27 10.77
CA VAL A 746 -14.55 5.57 10.57
C VAL A 746 -14.86 4.15 10.09
N VAL A 747 -14.30 3.76 8.94
CA VAL A 747 -14.46 2.41 8.37
C VAL A 747 -13.08 1.78 8.21
N GLY A 748 -12.88 0.63 8.82
CA GLY A 748 -11.58 -0.05 8.86
C GLY A 748 -10.71 0.38 10.05
N TYR A 749 -9.52 -0.21 10.12
CA TYR A 749 -8.55 0.06 11.19
C TYR A 749 -7.86 1.42 11.01
N GLU A 750 -7.76 2.20 12.10
CA GLU A 750 -6.98 3.43 12.17
C GLU A 750 -5.99 3.39 13.34
N LYS A 751 -4.76 3.83 13.10
CA LYS A 751 -3.73 4.01 14.15
C LYS A 751 -4.14 5.10 15.17
N PRO A 752 -3.62 5.07 16.41
CA PRO A 752 -3.99 6.02 17.47
C PRO A 752 -3.99 7.49 17.07
N ASP A 753 -2.93 7.98 16.43
CA ASP A 753 -2.81 9.42 16.09
C ASP A 753 -3.87 9.86 15.09
N LYS A 754 -4.16 9.00 14.11
CA LYS A 754 -5.20 9.21 13.12
C LYS A 754 -6.58 9.16 13.78
N PHE A 755 -6.80 8.16 14.62
CA PHE A 755 -8.07 7.96 15.30
C PHE A 755 -8.43 9.12 16.24
N LEU A 756 -7.45 9.70 16.93
CA LEU A 756 -7.65 10.90 17.74
C LEU A 756 -8.11 12.10 16.90
N ALA A 757 -7.53 12.30 15.72
CA ALA A 757 -7.99 13.33 14.78
C ALA A 757 -9.42 13.05 14.30
N SER A 758 -9.72 11.79 13.97
CA SER A 758 -11.06 11.33 13.56
C SER A 758 -12.12 11.58 14.64
N ILE A 759 -11.83 11.26 15.91
CA ILE A 759 -12.74 11.52 17.03
C ILE A 759 -12.99 13.02 17.20
N ASN A 760 -11.94 13.85 17.14
CA ASN A 760 -12.09 15.29 17.32
C ASN A 760 -12.89 15.93 16.17
N ALA A 761 -12.68 15.49 14.94
CA ALA A 761 -13.48 15.91 13.79
C ALA A 761 -14.95 15.44 13.90
N ALA A 762 -15.18 14.24 14.43
CA ALA A 762 -16.52 13.66 14.52
C ALA A 762 -17.38 14.24 15.64
N LEU A 763 -16.78 14.48 16.82
CA LEU A 763 -17.49 14.92 18.02
C LEU A 763 -17.46 16.43 18.23
N GLY A 764 -16.58 17.15 17.53
CA GLY A 764 -16.41 18.60 17.64
C GLY A 764 -15.75 18.98 18.97
N SER A 765 -14.58 19.60 18.91
CA SER A 765 -13.92 20.24 20.06
C SER A 765 -14.01 21.75 19.96
#